data_AF-A0A848YKU0-F1
#
_entry.id   AF-A0A848YKU0-F1
#
_cell.length_a   1.000
_cell.length_b   1.000
_cell.length_c   1.000
_cell.angle_alpha   90.00
_cell.angle_beta   90.00
_cell.angle_gamma   90.00
#
_symmetry.space_group_name_H-M   'P 1'
#
loop_
_entity.id
_entity.type
_entity.pdbx_description
1 polymer ?
#
loop_
_entity_poly.entity_id
_entity_poly.type
_entity_poly.pdbx_seq_one_letter_code
_entity_poly.pdbx_strand_id
1 'polypeptide(L)'
;MDSKLIQDFLTGSSKEIVELREKAGLVTGFLKLAHQLNSLPQTERRFYEKDRSFFQATAIDRDQVELENILKDFFGSPIKHAGNPLPITLQLNPAVKYLRGAGKEQTLFLLQLNYGEFYGALWPWKKDSGKIEIHLGYCSEEISPEDYGKFALMVKKAISQKAFETIGTSVGGRIHGIGLPSFLQMSEMEGATFRLKINAGERQGFLHLAEGALISAEFGDLKGKDAAFKIISWDNPAIQIEDPVPNQVKDIQLPLMHILMESLKIKDESEYSPVEKKAAKEESGTAPSDSAPKMPGQKLASKPELPTERKAEPRVEPAAPEVPEVPPEMEIEPRVEAAAPEVAEAPPEMEIEPRVGSTAPGSRAKTIVDLDSIPGSAPDTITELDDLPVYDAESSESPASPPGATPAMGSSDWDDEDYPTELPPKKPFPKKIVLAITGSVVAILILIGGVVLLNKYKQKGFDRLIEQVESEQDADKKAAMLIAYLENNSTSKFVPQTNERLKQLQLLIEQNDYQLAQNQVAALVIDEKFKGKAADIFKQLITAHPDGQYAKIAEQNIATLDTYAEKRYFDKLSNSENLLFSDRLAANLKYMAMFPAGVNKPKVEQWIAGMGEEYYQYINKEAPACNQEERWNDCMELCDNFIQVFGRNRRITQVKKIRAELSDQRAYHDLSRRLAQANGDLEEIRMLYLDYLDRYPQTTYKKTIGTEIKRTEAKLNQRTEWMRLIAYVKNTRKPIDDRVRMLQGYVDKNYDGPYFTEADKMLSSLKIEYEEHLAESQQAALRKKEYEKKQREAMRAQQLAARVSQLYAMEKSKFPRNTDRYQVFDNGTFTDRRSRLTWTLLDSQQYTGGCLDYRNAALWVSQLTVGGYRDWRMPTTSELASLYKSAPYAPLANVQWYWSSEAYVKGFHKVVNIVTAEHSKVYERTSVTEQECGGVRAVRP
;
A
#
# COMPACT_ATOMS: atom_id res chain seq x y z
N MET A 1 -30.25 -16.13 12.07
CA MET A 1 -29.93 -14.87 11.37
C MET A 1 -29.23 -13.98 12.37
N ASP A 2 -28.01 -13.56 12.05
CA ASP A 2 -27.21 -12.72 12.94
C ASP A 2 -27.68 -11.26 12.85
N SER A 3 -27.97 -10.65 14.01
CA SER A 3 -28.36 -9.24 14.11
C SER A 3 -27.24 -8.31 13.63
N LYS A 4 -25.97 -8.74 13.78
CA LYS A 4 -24.79 -8.01 13.36
C LYS A 4 -24.75 -7.78 11.85
N LEU A 5 -25.12 -8.78 11.05
CA LEU A 5 -25.07 -8.73 9.58
C LEU A 5 -26.04 -7.67 9.01
N ILE A 6 -27.16 -7.44 9.71
CA ILE A 6 -28.12 -6.37 9.39
C ILE A 6 -27.60 -5.00 9.88
N GLN A 7 -26.97 -4.93 11.04
CA GLN A 7 -26.37 -3.69 11.57
C GLN A 7 -25.19 -3.20 10.72
N ASP A 8 -24.30 -4.09 10.29
CA ASP A 8 -23.13 -3.78 9.45
C ASP A 8 -23.57 -3.13 8.10
N PHE A 9 -24.66 -3.62 7.51
CA PHE A 9 -25.26 -3.04 6.30
C PHE A 9 -25.90 -1.67 6.57
N LEU A 10 -26.68 -1.54 7.65
CA LEU A 10 -27.43 -0.32 8.00
C LEU A 10 -26.55 0.74 8.65
N THR A 11 -25.31 0.94 8.17
CA THR A 11 -24.34 1.93 8.63
C THR A 11 -24.37 3.25 7.85
N GLY A 12 -24.86 3.24 6.60
CA GLY A 12 -24.90 4.41 5.71
C GLY A 12 -25.80 5.56 6.17
N SER A 13 -25.58 6.74 5.58
CA SER A 13 -26.30 7.98 5.89
C SER A 13 -27.32 8.42 4.81
N SER A 14 -27.52 7.62 3.75
CA SER A 14 -28.51 7.90 2.70
C SER A 14 -29.94 7.79 3.25
N LYS A 15 -30.90 8.45 2.59
CA LYS A 15 -32.31 8.46 3.02
C LYS A 15 -32.92 7.06 3.01
N GLU A 16 -32.51 6.24 2.03
CA GLU A 16 -32.90 4.84 1.86
C GLU A 16 -32.37 3.98 2.99
N ILE A 17 -31.09 4.13 3.35
CA ILE A 17 -30.48 3.35 4.44
C ILE A 17 -31.03 3.79 5.81
N VAL A 18 -31.36 5.07 5.99
CA VAL A 18 -32.08 5.55 7.18
C VAL A 18 -33.49 4.95 7.25
N GLU A 19 -34.28 4.99 6.17
CA GLU A 19 -35.62 4.40 6.15
C GLU A 19 -35.61 2.88 6.32
N LEU A 20 -34.66 2.17 5.69
CA LEU A 20 -34.47 0.72 5.87
C LEU A 20 -33.99 0.36 7.28
N ARG A 21 -33.33 1.29 7.99
CA ARG A 21 -32.95 1.14 9.40
C ARG A 21 -34.14 1.34 10.33
N GLU A 22 -34.94 2.39 10.12
CA GLU A 22 -36.21 2.61 10.83
C GLU A 22 -37.19 1.45 10.60
N LYS A 23 -37.23 0.92 9.38
CA LYS A 23 -38.09 -0.20 8.96
C LYS A 23 -37.33 -1.53 8.88
N ALA A 24 -36.36 -1.77 9.76
CA ALA A 24 -35.54 -3.00 9.77
C ALA A 24 -36.36 -4.32 9.89
N GLY A 25 -37.60 -4.24 10.39
CA GLY A 25 -38.56 -5.34 10.34
C GLY A 25 -38.93 -5.79 8.92
N LEU A 26 -39.03 -4.87 7.95
CA LEU A 26 -39.26 -5.19 6.53
C LEU A 26 -38.02 -5.82 5.89
N VAL A 27 -36.82 -5.31 6.19
CA VAL A 27 -35.55 -5.95 5.76
C VAL A 27 -35.49 -7.39 6.27
N THR A 28 -35.84 -7.61 7.55
CA THR A 28 -35.91 -8.94 8.16
C THR A 28 -36.97 -9.84 7.50
N GLY A 29 -38.13 -9.27 7.14
CA GLY A 29 -39.18 -9.98 6.39
C GLY A 29 -38.74 -10.40 4.99
N PHE A 30 -38.10 -9.50 4.24
CA PHE A 30 -37.57 -9.77 2.91
C PHE A 30 -36.50 -10.87 2.93
N LEU A 31 -35.58 -10.83 3.90
CA LEU A 31 -34.56 -11.87 4.08
C LEU A 31 -35.17 -13.22 4.45
N LYS A 32 -36.24 -13.26 5.26
CA LYS A 32 -37.00 -14.49 5.56
C LYS A 32 -37.67 -15.05 4.31
N LEU A 33 -38.34 -14.22 3.51
CA LEU A 33 -38.98 -14.63 2.25
C LEU A 33 -37.95 -15.23 1.27
N ALA A 34 -36.83 -14.55 1.06
CA ALA A 34 -35.76 -15.03 0.19
C ALA A 34 -35.16 -16.38 0.67
N HIS A 35 -35.01 -16.56 1.99
CA HIS A 35 -34.58 -17.84 2.58
C HIS A 35 -35.64 -18.94 2.43
N GLN A 36 -36.93 -18.63 2.67
CA GLN A 36 -38.04 -19.56 2.49
C GLN A 36 -38.12 -20.08 1.06
N LEU A 37 -38.07 -19.18 0.06
CA LEU A 37 -38.04 -19.56 -1.36
C LEU A 37 -36.80 -20.38 -1.72
N ASN A 38 -35.63 -20.08 -1.16
CA ASN A 38 -34.43 -20.90 -1.34
C ASN A 38 -34.52 -22.28 -0.67
N SER A 39 -35.43 -22.48 0.27
CA SER A 39 -35.64 -23.76 0.97
C SER A 39 -36.72 -24.64 0.34
N LEU A 40 -37.41 -24.16 -0.70
CA LEU A 40 -38.46 -24.92 -1.39
C LEU A 40 -37.85 -26.08 -2.20
N PRO A 41 -38.31 -27.34 -2.00
CA PRO A 41 -37.97 -28.46 -2.87
C PRO A 41 -38.24 -28.14 -4.36
N GLN A 42 -37.34 -28.61 -5.23
CA GLN A 42 -37.35 -28.37 -6.69
C GLN A 42 -37.19 -26.88 -7.10
N THR A 43 -36.47 -26.10 -6.29
CA THR A 43 -36.05 -24.73 -6.64
C THR A 43 -34.54 -24.69 -6.90
N GLU A 44 -34.16 -24.48 -8.16
CA GLU A 44 -32.75 -24.43 -8.62
C GLU A 44 -32.25 -22.99 -8.78
N ARG A 45 -30.97 -22.73 -8.48
CA ARG A 45 -30.31 -21.47 -8.78
C ARG A 45 -29.53 -21.55 -10.10
N ARG A 46 -29.62 -20.50 -10.92
CA ARG A 46 -28.89 -20.40 -12.20
C ARG A 46 -27.49 -19.85 -11.98
N PHE A 47 -26.53 -20.75 -11.70
CA PHE A 47 -25.13 -20.38 -11.41
C PHE A 47 -24.35 -19.71 -12.56
N TYR A 48 -24.93 -19.60 -13.76
CA TYR A 48 -24.24 -19.13 -14.98
C TYR A 48 -24.81 -17.82 -15.58
N GLU A 49 -25.76 -17.16 -14.93
CA GLU A 49 -26.22 -15.82 -15.32
C GLU A 49 -25.91 -14.79 -14.23
N LYS A 50 -25.62 -13.54 -14.62
CA LYS A 50 -25.51 -12.42 -13.67
C LYS A 50 -26.89 -12.14 -13.09
N ASP A 51 -27.07 -12.34 -11.77
CA ASP A 51 -28.34 -12.17 -11.08
C ASP A 51 -29.02 -10.85 -11.46
N ARG A 52 -30.29 -10.91 -11.88
CA ARG A 52 -31.08 -9.72 -12.27
C ARG A 52 -31.76 -9.05 -11.09
N SER A 53 -31.69 -9.68 -9.92
CA SER A 53 -32.41 -9.35 -8.70
C SER A 53 -31.65 -9.93 -7.49
N PHE A 54 -31.85 -9.41 -6.27
CA PHE A 54 -31.10 -9.88 -5.07
C PHE A 54 -31.31 -11.37 -4.76
N PHE A 55 -32.49 -11.88 -5.09
CA PHE A 55 -32.79 -13.30 -5.18
C PHE A 55 -33.23 -13.62 -6.62
N GLN A 56 -32.64 -14.65 -7.22
CA GLN A 56 -33.13 -15.26 -8.46
C GLN A 56 -33.07 -16.79 -8.32
N ALA A 57 -34.14 -17.49 -8.71
CA ALA A 57 -34.20 -18.96 -8.75
C ALA A 57 -35.27 -19.45 -9.75
N THR A 58 -35.12 -20.66 -10.27
CA THR A 58 -36.14 -21.35 -11.08
C THR A 58 -36.81 -22.43 -10.24
N ALA A 59 -38.10 -22.28 -9.97
CA ALA A 59 -38.94 -23.34 -9.44
C ALA A 59 -39.35 -24.30 -10.58
N ILE A 60 -39.35 -25.61 -10.29
CA ILE A 60 -39.65 -26.69 -11.24
C ILE A 60 -40.84 -27.51 -10.72
N ASP A 61 -41.79 -27.77 -11.60
CA ASP A 61 -43.05 -28.51 -11.39
C ASP A 61 -43.89 -27.98 -10.21
N ARG A 62 -43.82 -26.66 -9.99
CA ARG A 62 -44.53 -25.90 -8.94
C ARG A 62 -45.74 -25.17 -9.48
N ASP A 63 -46.81 -25.13 -8.69
CA ASP A 63 -47.98 -24.30 -8.99
C ASP A 63 -47.66 -22.81 -8.77
N GLN A 64 -48.08 -21.97 -9.70
CA GLN A 64 -47.96 -20.53 -9.59
C GLN A 64 -48.77 -19.98 -8.41
N VAL A 65 -49.92 -20.58 -8.07
CA VAL A 65 -50.76 -20.10 -6.96
C VAL A 65 -50.09 -20.35 -5.60
N GLU A 66 -49.29 -21.42 -5.46
CA GLU A 66 -48.46 -21.64 -4.27
C GLU A 66 -47.43 -20.50 -4.10
N LEU A 67 -46.70 -20.19 -5.17
CA LEU A 67 -45.68 -19.12 -5.17
C LEU A 67 -46.31 -17.72 -4.97
N GLU A 68 -47.47 -17.45 -5.55
CA GLU A 68 -48.18 -16.18 -5.35
C GLU A 68 -48.62 -15.99 -3.89
N ASN A 69 -49.04 -17.05 -3.20
CA ASN A 69 -49.36 -16.96 -1.77
C ASN A 69 -48.10 -16.73 -0.92
N ILE A 70 -46.97 -17.40 -1.22
CA ILE A 70 -45.71 -17.18 -0.48
C ILE A 70 -45.20 -15.74 -0.63
N LEU A 71 -45.29 -15.14 -1.81
CA LEU A 71 -44.92 -13.72 -2.01
C LEU A 71 -45.93 -12.78 -1.33
N LYS A 72 -47.22 -13.11 -1.34
CA LYS A 72 -48.30 -12.31 -0.75
C LYS A 72 -48.16 -12.11 0.76
N ASP A 73 -47.57 -13.05 1.49
CA ASP A 73 -47.30 -12.91 2.93
C ASP A 73 -46.35 -11.74 3.27
N PHE A 74 -45.51 -11.31 2.32
CA PHE A 74 -44.65 -10.13 2.48
C PHE A 74 -45.17 -8.90 1.71
N PHE A 75 -45.59 -9.06 0.46
CA PHE A 75 -45.94 -7.93 -0.42
C PHE A 75 -47.42 -7.53 -0.38
N GLY A 76 -48.31 -8.37 0.13
CA GLY A 76 -49.74 -8.25 -0.10
C GLY A 76 -50.15 -8.71 -1.51
N SER A 77 -51.32 -8.28 -1.99
CA SER A 77 -51.85 -8.71 -3.29
C SER A 77 -50.96 -8.26 -4.47
N PRO A 78 -50.88 -9.04 -5.57
CA PRO A 78 -50.17 -8.63 -6.77
C PRO A 78 -50.69 -7.29 -7.33
N ILE A 79 -49.77 -6.41 -7.74
CA ILE A 79 -50.13 -5.18 -8.46
C ILE A 79 -50.36 -5.45 -9.96
N LYS A 80 -49.83 -6.57 -10.46
CA LYS A 80 -50.16 -7.15 -11.77
C LYS A 80 -50.26 -8.66 -11.63
N HIS A 81 -51.45 -9.22 -11.83
CA HIS A 81 -51.64 -10.68 -11.97
C HIS A 81 -51.16 -11.19 -13.35
N ALA A 82 -50.87 -12.48 -13.45
CA ALA A 82 -50.77 -13.17 -14.74
C ALA A 82 -52.08 -13.10 -15.55
N GLY A 83 -52.00 -13.36 -16.86
CA GLY A 83 -53.10 -13.13 -17.81
C GLY A 83 -53.37 -11.65 -18.13
N ASN A 84 -53.14 -10.73 -17.19
CA ASN A 84 -53.38 -9.29 -17.40
C ASN A 84 -52.21 -8.59 -18.11
N PRO A 85 -52.46 -7.53 -18.91
CA PRO A 85 -51.41 -6.65 -19.40
C PRO A 85 -50.78 -5.85 -18.24
N LEU A 86 -49.55 -5.36 -18.43
CA LEU A 86 -48.92 -4.41 -17.49
C LEU A 86 -49.67 -3.06 -17.55
N PRO A 87 -50.21 -2.54 -16.43
CA PRO A 87 -50.84 -1.21 -16.39
C PRO A 87 -49.92 -0.10 -16.91
N ILE A 88 -50.49 0.87 -17.65
CA ILE A 88 -49.72 1.97 -18.26
C ILE A 88 -48.96 2.77 -17.20
N THR A 89 -49.56 2.97 -16.03
CA THR A 89 -48.97 3.63 -14.85
C THR A 89 -47.71 2.94 -14.31
N LEU A 90 -47.49 1.66 -14.61
CA LEU A 90 -46.33 0.88 -14.17
C LEU A 90 -45.27 0.70 -15.27
N GLN A 91 -45.49 1.19 -16.49
CA GLN A 91 -44.50 1.05 -17.58
C GLN A 91 -43.19 1.82 -17.34
N LEU A 92 -43.24 2.85 -16.49
CA LEU A 92 -42.08 3.67 -16.09
C LEU A 92 -41.61 3.41 -14.64
N ASN A 93 -42.22 2.45 -13.93
CA ASN A 93 -41.86 2.14 -12.55
C ASN A 93 -40.42 1.56 -12.45
N PRO A 94 -39.62 1.95 -11.43
CA PRO A 94 -38.25 1.47 -11.28
C PRO A 94 -38.10 -0.05 -11.26
N ALA A 95 -38.89 -0.78 -10.47
CA ALA A 95 -38.81 -2.25 -10.44
C ALA A 95 -39.07 -2.89 -11.81
N VAL A 96 -40.06 -2.38 -12.56
CA VAL A 96 -40.33 -2.82 -13.95
C VAL A 96 -39.14 -2.54 -14.87
N LYS A 97 -38.46 -1.40 -14.71
CA LYS A 97 -37.25 -1.04 -15.47
C LYS A 97 -36.07 -1.96 -15.14
N TYR A 98 -35.84 -2.27 -13.85
CA TYR A 98 -34.82 -3.23 -13.40
C TYR A 98 -35.09 -4.64 -13.95
N LEU A 99 -36.34 -5.10 -13.93
CA LEU A 99 -36.78 -6.37 -14.50
C LEU A 99 -36.78 -6.41 -16.04
N ARG A 100 -36.55 -5.28 -16.72
CA ARG A 100 -36.64 -5.12 -18.19
C ARG A 100 -38.05 -5.37 -18.76
N GLY A 101 -39.07 -4.93 -18.04
CA GLY A 101 -40.49 -5.06 -18.40
C GLY A 101 -41.20 -6.24 -17.73
N ALA A 102 -42.52 -6.30 -17.89
CA ALA A 102 -43.33 -7.42 -17.40
C ALA A 102 -44.32 -7.91 -18.50
N GLY A 103 -44.21 -9.19 -18.85
CA GLY A 103 -45.06 -9.87 -19.82
C GLY A 103 -46.45 -10.23 -19.29
N LYS A 104 -47.38 -10.54 -20.20
CA LYS A 104 -48.78 -10.87 -19.88
C LYS A 104 -48.92 -11.96 -18.81
N GLU A 105 -48.21 -13.07 -18.95
CA GLU A 105 -48.31 -14.22 -18.03
C GLU A 105 -47.43 -14.10 -16.77
N GLN A 106 -46.74 -12.97 -16.56
CA GLN A 106 -45.88 -12.76 -15.39
C GLN A 106 -46.65 -12.04 -14.27
N THR A 107 -46.48 -12.45 -13.02
CA THR A 107 -47.06 -11.76 -11.86
C THR A 107 -46.03 -10.81 -11.24
N LEU A 108 -46.46 -9.61 -10.82
CA LEU A 108 -45.64 -8.59 -10.17
C LEU A 108 -46.26 -8.13 -8.85
N PHE A 109 -45.40 -7.99 -7.85
CA PHE A 109 -45.66 -7.51 -6.50
C PHE A 109 -44.73 -6.31 -6.21
N LEU A 110 -45.25 -5.28 -5.55
CA LEU A 110 -44.48 -4.11 -5.11
C LEU A 110 -44.88 -3.75 -3.67
N LEU A 111 -43.89 -3.45 -2.82
CA LEU A 111 -44.08 -2.86 -1.49
C LEU A 111 -43.32 -1.54 -1.47
N GLN A 112 -44.07 -0.45 -1.53
CA GLN A 112 -43.54 0.91 -1.69
C GLN A 112 -43.09 1.52 -0.35
N LEU A 113 -42.01 2.28 -0.40
CA LEU A 113 -41.40 3.04 0.69
C LEU A 113 -41.25 4.51 0.27
N ASN A 114 -40.78 5.37 1.17
CA ASN A 114 -40.64 6.81 0.88
C ASN A 114 -39.51 7.08 -0.13
N TYR A 115 -38.42 6.32 -0.06
CA TYR A 115 -37.21 6.51 -0.88
C TYR A 115 -36.89 5.31 -1.79
N GLY A 116 -37.80 4.35 -1.95
CA GLY A 116 -37.64 3.20 -2.84
C GLY A 116 -38.80 2.22 -2.79
N GLU A 117 -38.60 1.01 -3.29
CA GLU A 117 -39.59 -0.07 -3.27
C GLU A 117 -38.91 -1.45 -3.21
N PHE A 118 -39.52 -2.38 -2.48
CA PHE A 118 -39.23 -3.81 -2.67
C PHE A 118 -40.10 -4.35 -3.80
N TYR A 119 -39.55 -5.27 -4.60
CA TYR A 119 -40.29 -5.95 -5.67
C TYR A 119 -40.15 -7.46 -5.61
N GLY A 120 -41.20 -8.14 -6.06
CA GLY A 120 -41.24 -9.58 -6.28
C GLY A 120 -41.92 -9.90 -7.61
N ALA A 121 -41.39 -10.84 -8.39
CA ALA A 121 -42.00 -11.25 -9.66
C ALA A 121 -41.89 -12.75 -9.91
N LEU A 122 -42.91 -13.30 -10.56
CA LEU A 122 -43.00 -14.70 -10.98
C LEU A 122 -43.12 -14.76 -12.50
N TRP A 123 -42.21 -15.49 -13.13
CA TRP A 123 -41.96 -15.48 -14.57
C TRP A 123 -42.08 -16.89 -15.17
N PRO A 124 -43.29 -17.34 -15.56
CA PRO A 124 -43.49 -18.64 -16.22
C PRO A 124 -42.74 -18.76 -17.56
N TRP A 125 -42.13 -19.91 -17.79
CA TRP A 125 -41.30 -20.18 -18.96
C TRP A 125 -42.14 -20.54 -20.20
N LYS A 126 -42.11 -19.68 -21.23
CA LYS A 126 -42.92 -19.79 -22.46
C LYS A 126 -42.79 -21.11 -23.26
N LYS A 127 -41.76 -21.91 -23.02
CA LYS A 127 -41.51 -23.20 -23.70
C LYS A 127 -41.57 -24.41 -22.76
N ASP A 128 -41.76 -24.18 -21.47
CA ASP A 128 -41.57 -25.17 -20.42
C ASP A 128 -42.48 -24.78 -19.23
N SER A 129 -43.75 -25.17 -19.32
CA SER A 129 -44.79 -24.73 -18.38
C SER A 129 -44.61 -25.24 -16.95
N GLY A 130 -43.69 -26.19 -16.72
CA GLY A 130 -43.28 -26.61 -15.39
C GLY A 130 -42.29 -25.66 -14.72
N LYS A 131 -41.73 -24.65 -15.42
CA LYS A 131 -40.71 -23.75 -14.88
C LYS A 131 -41.24 -22.34 -14.65
N ILE A 132 -41.06 -21.85 -13.42
CA ILE A 132 -41.38 -20.48 -13.02
C ILE A 132 -40.12 -19.86 -12.42
N GLU A 133 -39.66 -18.76 -13.03
CA GLU A 133 -38.51 -18.01 -12.53
C GLU A 133 -38.95 -16.94 -11.53
N ILE A 134 -38.26 -16.88 -10.39
CA ILE A 134 -38.64 -16.10 -9.21
C ILE A 134 -37.59 -15.01 -9.03
N HIS A 135 -38.02 -13.76 -9.04
CA HIS A 135 -37.17 -12.59 -8.81
C HIS A 135 -37.63 -11.87 -7.54
N LEU A 136 -36.73 -11.60 -6.59
CA LEU A 136 -36.95 -10.61 -5.52
C LEU A 136 -35.83 -9.58 -5.48
N GLY A 137 -36.16 -8.33 -5.26
CA GLY A 137 -35.16 -7.27 -5.06
C GLY A 137 -35.70 -6.04 -4.35
N TYR A 138 -34.84 -5.03 -4.28
CA TYR A 138 -35.15 -3.66 -3.90
C TYR A 138 -34.71 -2.75 -5.05
N CYS A 139 -35.33 -1.60 -5.20
CA CYS A 139 -34.85 -0.54 -6.07
C CYS A 139 -35.22 0.86 -5.53
N SER A 140 -34.37 1.81 -5.88
CA SER A 140 -34.53 3.25 -5.64
C SER A 140 -33.85 3.99 -6.80
N GLU A 141 -34.22 5.24 -7.02
CA GLU A 141 -33.58 6.11 -8.02
C GLU A 141 -32.39 6.90 -7.45
N GLU A 142 -32.29 7.04 -6.12
CA GLU A 142 -31.23 7.81 -5.42
C GLU A 142 -30.18 6.93 -4.68
N ILE A 143 -30.45 5.63 -4.46
CA ILE A 143 -29.51 4.75 -3.72
C ILE A 143 -28.13 4.62 -4.41
N SER A 144 -27.06 4.68 -3.60
CA SER A 144 -25.70 4.55 -4.11
C SER A 144 -25.42 3.13 -4.65
N PRO A 145 -24.59 2.97 -5.69
CA PRO A 145 -24.17 1.64 -6.18
C PRO A 145 -23.46 0.80 -5.11
N GLU A 146 -22.74 1.46 -4.19
CA GLU A 146 -22.03 0.82 -3.09
C GLU A 146 -23.02 0.20 -2.09
N ASP A 147 -24.02 0.97 -1.65
CA ASP A 147 -25.02 0.51 -0.67
C ASP A 147 -26.00 -0.50 -1.30
N TYR A 148 -26.34 -0.34 -2.58
CA TYR A 148 -27.05 -1.36 -3.35
C TYR A 148 -26.26 -2.68 -3.41
N GLY A 149 -24.94 -2.60 -3.63
CA GLY A 149 -24.02 -3.74 -3.59
C GLY A 149 -23.95 -4.41 -2.22
N LYS A 150 -23.86 -3.63 -1.13
CA LYS A 150 -23.90 -4.14 0.25
C LYS A 150 -25.23 -4.86 0.55
N PHE A 151 -26.36 -4.32 0.09
CA PHE A 151 -27.67 -4.96 0.28
C PHE A 151 -27.74 -6.30 -0.48
N ALA A 152 -27.33 -6.32 -1.76
CA ALA A 152 -27.26 -7.55 -2.54
C ALA A 152 -26.36 -8.61 -1.86
N LEU A 153 -25.21 -8.20 -1.31
CA LEU A 153 -24.30 -9.07 -0.57
C LEU A 153 -24.90 -9.58 0.75
N MET A 154 -25.63 -8.73 1.50
CA MET A 154 -26.36 -9.14 2.71
C MET A 154 -27.39 -10.21 2.38
N VAL A 155 -28.20 -10.02 1.33
CA VAL A 155 -29.22 -11.00 0.91
C VAL A 155 -28.56 -12.34 0.54
N LYS A 156 -27.46 -12.31 -0.23
CA LYS A 156 -26.70 -13.52 -0.57
C LYS A 156 -26.14 -14.24 0.66
N LYS A 157 -25.54 -13.52 1.61
CA LYS A 157 -25.02 -14.08 2.87
C LYS A 157 -26.12 -14.67 3.77
N ALA A 158 -27.25 -13.99 3.91
CA ALA A 158 -28.36 -14.46 4.74
C ALA A 158 -28.98 -15.77 4.24
N ILE A 159 -28.85 -16.06 2.93
CA ILE A 159 -29.29 -17.31 2.31
C ILE A 159 -28.26 -18.43 2.54
N SER A 160 -26.97 -18.16 2.31
CA SER A 160 -25.93 -19.21 2.40
C SER A 160 -25.59 -19.63 3.83
N GLN A 161 -25.61 -18.70 4.80
CA GLN A 161 -25.09 -18.93 6.16
C GLN A 161 -25.74 -20.13 6.89
N LYS A 162 -26.99 -20.49 6.55
CA LYS A 162 -27.71 -21.61 7.18
C LYS A 162 -27.61 -22.95 6.45
N ALA A 163 -27.06 -22.98 5.23
CA ALA A 163 -26.89 -24.22 4.48
C ALA A 163 -25.93 -25.17 5.22
N PHE A 164 -24.80 -24.65 5.72
CA PHE A 164 -23.80 -25.45 6.42
C PHE A 164 -24.16 -25.84 7.86
N GLU A 165 -24.90 -25.01 8.61
CA GLU A 165 -25.46 -25.40 9.92
C GLU A 165 -26.33 -26.66 9.82
N THR A 166 -27.05 -26.81 8.71
CA THR A 166 -27.95 -27.95 8.43
C THR A 166 -27.18 -29.19 7.97
N ILE A 167 -26.00 -29.03 7.38
CA ILE A 167 -25.12 -30.14 6.94
C ILE A 167 -24.31 -30.69 8.13
N GLY A 168 -23.68 -29.79 8.91
CA GLY A 168 -22.77 -30.15 10.01
C GLY A 168 -23.43 -30.76 11.25
N THR A 169 -24.77 -30.80 11.30
CA THR A 169 -25.54 -31.40 12.42
C THR A 169 -26.04 -32.82 12.13
N SER A 170 -25.77 -33.37 10.94
CA SER A 170 -26.08 -34.77 10.61
C SER A 170 -24.95 -35.72 11.09
N VAL A 171 -25.32 -36.76 11.84
CA VAL A 171 -24.34 -37.66 12.49
C VAL A 171 -23.63 -38.53 11.45
N GLY A 172 -22.33 -38.32 11.28
CA GLY A 172 -21.47 -39.10 10.39
C GLY A 172 -21.64 -38.73 8.92
N GLY A 173 -21.08 -37.57 8.54
CA GLY A 173 -21.23 -36.98 7.21
C GLY A 173 -20.87 -37.92 6.06
N ARG A 174 -21.91 -38.47 5.41
CA ARG A 174 -21.86 -39.11 4.10
C ARG A 174 -22.72 -38.30 3.13
N ILE A 175 -22.09 -37.65 2.17
CA ILE A 175 -22.80 -36.91 1.13
C ILE A 175 -23.23 -37.91 0.06
N HIS A 176 -24.52 -38.25 0.05
CA HIS A 176 -25.13 -39.07 -1.00
C HIS A 176 -25.79 -38.17 -2.05
N GLY A 177 -25.45 -38.38 -3.33
CA GLY A 177 -26.10 -37.72 -4.48
C GLY A 177 -25.31 -36.61 -5.17
N ILE A 178 -24.17 -36.16 -4.62
CA ILE A 178 -23.27 -35.20 -5.28
C ILE A 178 -22.00 -35.93 -5.74
N GLY A 179 -21.65 -35.79 -7.02
CA GLY A 179 -20.40 -36.34 -7.55
C GLY A 179 -19.17 -35.58 -7.05
N LEU A 180 -18.06 -36.29 -6.80
CA LEU A 180 -16.83 -35.69 -6.26
C LEU A 180 -16.30 -34.48 -7.07
N PRO A 181 -16.30 -34.47 -8.43
CA PRO A 181 -15.98 -33.28 -9.21
C PRO A 181 -16.83 -32.05 -8.83
N SER A 182 -18.15 -32.22 -8.70
CA SER A 182 -19.08 -31.14 -8.35
C SER A 182 -18.89 -30.68 -6.91
N PHE A 183 -18.63 -31.59 -5.97
CA PHE A 183 -18.36 -31.23 -4.58
C PHE A 183 -17.07 -30.40 -4.45
N LEU A 184 -16.01 -30.76 -5.18
CA LEU A 184 -14.77 -29.97 -5.22
C LEU A 184 -14.99 -28.58 -5.83
N GLN A 185 -15.80 -28.46 -6.89
CA GLN A 185 -16.15 -27.17 -7.50
C GLN A 185 -16.92 -26.27 -6.53
N MET A 186 -17.89 -26.81 -5.78
CA MET A 186 -18.59 -26.07 -4.72
C MET A 186 -17.60 -25.58 -3.65
N SER A 187 -16.69 -26.46 -3.22
CA SER A 187 -15.68 -26.14 -2.20
C SER A 187 -14.74 -25.00 -2.64
N GLU A 188 -14.35 -24.97 -3.92
CA GLU A 188 -13.51 -23.91 -4.51
C GLU A 188 -14.24 -22.55 -4.53
N MET A 189 -15.54 -22.54 -4.82
CA MET A 189 -16.36 -21.32 -4.82
C MET A 189 -16.68 -20.78 -3.42
N GLU A 190 -16.68 -21.64 -2.40
CA GLU A 190 -17.04 -21.29 -1.02
C GLU A 190 -15.83 -20.92 -0.15
N GLY A 191 -14.60 -21.11 -0.64
CA GLY A 191 -13.37 -20.78 0.09
C GLY A 191 -13.11 -21.68 1.31
N ALA A 192 -13.64 -22.90 1.32
CA ALA A 192 -13.62 -23.77 2.48
C ALA A 192 -12.26 -24.45 2.73
N THR A 193 -11.95 -24.72 4.01
CA THR A 193 -10.70 -25.36 4.45
C THR A 193 -11.01 -26.60 5.28
N PHE A 194 -10.78 -27.78 4.73
CA PHE A 194 -11.01 -29.08 5.37
C PHE A 194 -10.25 -30.20 4.66
N ARG A 195 -10.26 -31.39 5.25
CA ARG A 195 -9.83 -32.63 4.60
C ARG A 195 -11.05 -33.41 4.12
N LEU A 196 -10.93 -34.09 2.99
CA LEU A 196 -11.91 -35.07 2.52
C LEU A 196 -11.30 -36.46 2.55
N LYS A 197 -12.01 -37.39 3.18
CA LYS A 197 -11.78 -38.83 3.06
C LYS A 197 -12.73 -39.39 2.01
N ILE A 198 -12.16 -39.95 0.95
CA ILE A 198 -12.88 -40.49 -0.20
C ILE A 198 -12.76 -42.01 -0.18
N ASN A 199 -13.89 -42.72 -0.35
CA ASN A 199 -13.93 -44.18 -0.30
C ASN A 199 -14.72 -44.74 -1.51
N ALA A 200 -14.15 -45.66 -2.28
CA ALA A 200 -14.78 -46.28 -3.46
C ALA A 200 -14.48 -47.78 -3.53
N GLY A 201 -15.39 -48.59 -2.97
CA GLY A 201 -15.13 -50.01 -2.68
C GLY A 201 -14.08 -50.14 -1.57
N GLU A 202 -13.07 -50.98 -1.79
CA GLU A 202 -11.93 -51.14 -0.88
C GLU A 202 -10.88 -50.02 -1.00
N ARG A 203 -11.01 -49.10 -1.98
CA ARG A 203 -10.08 -47.99 -2.18
C ARG A 203 -10.43 -46.81 -1.27
N GLN A 204 -9.46 -46.34 -0.50
CA GLN A 204 -9.56 -45.13 0.31
C GLN A 204 -8.45 -44.15 -0.09
N GLY A 205 -8.80 -42.88 -0.29
CA GLY A 205 -7.86 -41.78 -0.56
C GLY A 205 -8.27 -40.51 0.17
N PHE A 206 -7.37 -39.52 0.19
CA PHE A 206 -7.58 -38.24 0.86
C PHE A 206 -7.32 -37.07 -0.08
N LEU A 207 -8.12 -36.01 0.07
CA LEU A 207 -7.95 -34.72 -0.60
C LEU A 207 -7.91 -33.62 0.47
N HIS A 208 -7.03 -32.63 0.32
CA HIS A 208 -6.83 -31.56 1.30
C HIS A 208 -7.12 -30.22 0.64
N LEU A 209 -8.09 -29.48 1.18
CA LEU A 209 -8.52 -28.19 0.66
C LEU A 209 -8.19 -27.07 1.65
N ALA A 210 -7.71 -25.94 1.15
CA ALA A 210 -7.47 -24.73 1.93
C ALA A 210 -7.85 -23.50 1.11
N GLU A 211 -8.66 -22.62 1.69
CA GLU A 211 -9.26 -21.46 1.03
C GLU A 211 -9.96 -21.86 -0.29
N GLY A 212 -10.65 -23.01 -0.27
CA GLY A 212 -11.34 -23.63 -1.40
C GLY A 212 -10.43 -24.37 -2.39
N ALA A 213 -9.16 -23.99 -2.49
CA ALA A 213 -8.21 -24.62 -3.41
C ALA A 213 -7.82 -26.04 -2.95
N LEU A 214 -7.83 -27.00 -3.88
CA LEU A 214 -7.26 -28.33 -3.67
C LEU A 214 -5.72 -28.21 -3.60
N ILE A 215 -5.16 -28.32 -2.39
CA ILE A 215 -3.73 -28.10 -2.13
C ILE A 215 -2.88 -29.37 -2.10
N SER A 216 -3.48 -30.52 -1.76
CA SER A 216 -2.76 -31.80 -1.66
C SER A 216 -3.71 -33.01 -1.75
N ALA A 217 -3.18 -34.19 -2.05
CA ALA A 217 -3.92 -35.44 -2.15
C ALA A 217 -3.03 -36.67 -1.86
N GLU A 218 -3.63 -37.76 -1.38
CA GLU A 218 -2.92 -38.99 -0.99
C GLU A 218 -3.75 -40.24 -1.36
N PHE A 219 -3.15 -41.21 -2.06
CA PHE A 219 -3.76 -42.51 -2.36
C PHE A 219 -2.70 -43.62 -2.47
N GLY A 220 -2.61 -44.47 -1.45
CA GLY A 220 -1.54 -45.45 -1.34
C GLY A 220 -0.17 -44.76 -1.33
N ASP A 221 0.73 -45.19 -2.22
CA ASP A 221 2.03 -44.57 -2.43
C ASP A 221 2.00 -43.28 -3.28
N LEU A 222 0.85 -42.96 -3.91
CA LEU A 222 0.69 -41.75 -4.72
C LEU A 222 0.39 -40.52 -3.84
N LYS A 223 0.96 -39.38 -4.22
CA LYS A 223 0.74 -38.07 -3.58
C LYS A 223 0.51 -36.96 -4.62
N GLY A 224 0.04 -35.81 -4.17
CA GLY A 224 -0.17 -34.61 -4.98
C GLY A 224 -1.11 -34.84 -6.16
N LYS A 225 -0.81 -34.20 -7.30
CA LYS A 225 -1.66 -34.23 -8.51
C LYS A 225 -2.00 -35.65 -8.99
N ASP A 226 -1.07 -36.60 -8.88
CA ASP A 226 -1.24 -37.94 -9.47
C ASP A 226 -2.13 -38.83 -8.59
N ALA A 227 -2.14 -38.58 -7.27
CA ALA A 227 -3.18 -39.10 -6.38
C ALA A 227 -4.54 -38.45 -6.66
N ALA A 228 -4.59 -37.11 -6.81
CA ALA A 228 -5.82 -36.39 -7.11
C ALA A 228 -6.50 -36.91 -8.38
N PHE A 229 -5.75 -37.08 -9.48
CA PHE A 229 -6.26 -37.64 -10.74
C PHE A 229 -6.94 -39.00 -10.53
N LYS A 230 -6.31 -39.90 -9.75
CA LYS A 230 -6.82 -41.25 -9.51
C LYS A 230 -8.00 -41.29 -8.54
N ILE A 231 -8.07 -40.41 -7.53
CA ILE A 231 -9.19 -40.34 -6.59
C ILE A 231 -10.44 -39.74 -7.28
N ILE A 232 -10.25 -38.70 -8.10
CA ILE A 232 -11.33 -37.98 -8.77
C ILE A 232 -11.95 -38.81 -9.91
N SER A 233 -11.19 -39.73 -10.51
CA SER A 233 -11.70 -40.66 -11.55
C SER A 233 -12.48 -41.87 -11.01
N TRP A 234 -12.81 -41.93 -9.71
CA TRP A 234 -13.57 -43.06 -9.12
C TRP A 234 -15.08 -42.95 -9.34
N ASP A 235 -15.72 -44.10 -9.55
CA ASP A 235 -17.17 -44.24 -9.62
C ASP A 235 -17.83 -44.24 -8.24
N ASN A 236 -18.91 -43.47 -8.11
CA ASN A 236 -19.76 -43.35 -6.93
C ASN A 236 -19.01 -43.28 -5.58
N PRO A 237 -17.97 -42.42 -5.44
CA PRO A 237 -17.20 -42.32 -4.21
C PRO A 237 -18.02 -41.76 -3.05
N ALA A 238 -17.92 -42.41 -1.89
CA ALA A 238 -18.48 -41.90 -0.64
C ALA A 238 -17.55 -40.82 -0.06
N ILE A 239 -18.03 -39.58 -0.07
CA ILE A 239 -17.34 -38.39 0.46
C ILE A 239 -17.64 -38.26 1.96
N GLN A 240 -16.58 -38.18 2.78
CA GLN A 240 -16.62 -37.85 4.19
C GLN A 240 -15.72 -36.64 4.47
N ILE A 241 -16.20 -35.67 5.25
CA ILE A 241 -15.42 -34.49 5.67
C ILE A 241 -14.69 -34.82 6.98
N GLU A 242 -13.42 -34.43 7.06
CA GLU A 242 -12.52 -34.53 8.22
C GLU A 242 -11.89 -33.15 8.50
N ASP A 243 -11.44 -32.92 9.75
CA ASP A 243 -10.77 -31.67 10.12
C ASP A 243 -9.50 -31.41 9.26
N PRO A 244 -9.17 -30.13 8.96
CA PRO A 244 -7.98 -29.79 8.18
C PRO A 244 -6.69 -30.15 8.93
N VAL A 245 -5.75 -30.78 8.22
CA VAL A 245 -4.44 -31.15 8.78
C VAL A 245 -3.56 -29.89 8.93
N PRO A 246 -3.07 -29.57 10.14
CA PRO A 246 -2.17 -28.42 10.35
C PRO A 246 -0.89 -28.54 9.52
N ASN A 247 -0.45 -27.43 8.91
CA ASN A 247 0.76 -27.34 8.09
C ASN A 247 0.83 -28.31 6.89
N GLN A 248 -0.31 -28.68 6.30
CA GLN A 248 -0.32 -29.45 5.04
C GLN A 248 0.46 -28.70 3.94
N VAL A 249 1.42 -29.38 3.33
CA VAL A 249 2.21 -28.83 2.22
C VAL A 249 1.34 -28.72 0.96
N LYS A 250 1.41 -27.59 0.25
CA LYS A 250 0.76 -27.39 -1.05
C LYS A 250 1.61 -27.98 -2.18
N ASP A 251 1.46 -29.28 -2.43
CA ASP A 251 2.11 -30.00 -3.53
C ASP A 251 1.29 -29.98 -4.84
N ILE A 252 0.02 -29.55 -4.78
CA ILE A 252 -0.82 -29.29 -5.95
C ILE A 252 -0.79 -27.79 -6.30
N GLN A 253 -0.30 -27.48 -7.51
CA GLN A 253 -0.21 -26.12 -8.07
C GLN A 253 -1.11 -25.90 -9.30
N LEU A 254 -1.83 -26.94 -9.76
CA LEU A 254 -2.73 -26.85 -10.91
C LEU A 254 -4.11 -26.29 -10.46
N PRO A 255 -4.78 -25.44 -11.26
CA PRO A 255 -6.17 -25.06 -11.00
C PRO A 255 -7.09 -26.27 -10.99
N LEU A 256 -8.13 -26.29 -10.14
CA LEU A 256 -9.02 -27.44 -9.99
C LEU A 256 -9.61 -27.90 -11.32
N MET A 257 -10.03 -26.97 -12.18
CA MET A 257 -10.57 -27.28 -13.52
C MET A 257 -9.62 -28.15 -14.38
N HIS A 258 -8.31 -27.90 -14.34
CA HIS A 258 -7.33 -28.72 -15.07
C HIS A 258 -7.25 -30.13 -14.46
N ILE A 259 -7.29 -30.23 -13.13
CA ILE A 259 -7.28 -31.52 -12.43
C ILE A 259 -8.54 -32.33 -12.79
N LEU A 260 -9.71 -31.71 -12.77
CA LEU A 260 -10.98 -32.36 -13.13
C LEU A 260 -10.97 -32.84 -14.59
N MET A 261 -10.53 -32.00 -15.55
CA MET A 261 -10.49 -32.37 -16.96
C MET A 261 -9.55 -33.55 -17.25
N GLU A 262 -8.34 -33.56 -16.67
CA GLU A 262 -7.40 -34.67 -16.86
C GLU A 262 -7.88 -35.94 -16.13
N SER A 263 -8.55 -35.80 -14.97
CA SER A 263 -9.17 -36.94 -14.25
C SER A 263 -10.30 -37.59 -15.06
N LEU A 264 -11.14 -36.78 -15.72
CA LEU A 264 -12.23 -37.26 -16.58
C LEU A 264 -11.68 -37.92 -17.84
N LYS A 265 -10.67 -37.34 -18.49
CA LYS A 265 -9.95 -37.96 -19.61
C LYS A 265 -9.32 -39.30 -19.22
N ILE A 266 -8.66 -39.39 -18.07
CA ILE A 266 -8.11 -40.65 -17.53
C ILE A 266 -9.23 -41.69 -17.28
N LYS A 267 -10.45 -41.24 -16.94
CA LYS A 267 -11.61 -42.12 -16.82
C LYS A 267 -12.06 -42.64 -18.18
N ASP A 268 -12.34 -41.75 -19.13
CA ASP A 268 -12.78 -42.10 -20.50
C ASP A 268 -11.77 -43.03 -21.20
N GLU A 269 -10.46 -42.78 -21.04
CA GLU A 269 -9.38 -43.64 -21.54
C GLU A 269 -9.36 -45.02 -20.85
N SER A 270 -9.76 -45.11 -19.58
CA SER A 270 -9.84 -46.38 -18.84
C SER A 270 -11.07 -47.23 -19.17
N GLU A 271 -12.16 -46.61 -19.64
CA GLU A 271 -13.35 -47.31 -20.13
C GLU A 271 -13.14 -47.93 -21.54
N TYR A 272 -12.07 -47.54 -22.26
CA TYR A 272 -11.84 -47.91 -23.67
C TYR A 272 -10.75 -48.98 -23.92
N SER A 273 -10.64 -49.98 -23.04
CA SER A 273 -9.79 -51.16 -23.26
C SER A 273 -10.63 -52.43 -23.53
N PRO A 274 -10.50 -53.09 -24.70
CA PRO A 274 -11.31 -54.25 -25.04
C PRO A 274 -10.75 -55.59 -24.51
N VAL A 275 -11.65 -56.56 -24.30
CA VAL A 275 -11.40 -57.95 -23.83
C VAL A 275 -11.12 -58.00 -22.30
N GLU A 276 -11.74 -58.85 -21.47
CA GLU A 276 -12.44 -60.13 -21.72
C GLU A 276 -13.81 -60.22 -20.99
N LYS A 277 -14.76 -61.00 -21.52
CA LYS A 277 -16.06 -61.30 -20.86
C LYS A 277 -16.05 -62.66 -20.18
N LYS A 278 -16.51 -62.77 -18.93
CA LYS A 278 -16.98 -64.04 -18.35
C LYS A 278 -18.14 -63.89 -17.35
N ALA A 279 -19.21 -64.61 -17.67
CA ALA A 279 -20.34 -65.10 -16.85
C ALA A 279 -20.77 -64.34 -15.57
N ALA A 280 -22.04 -63.94 -15.54
CA ALA A 280 -22.73 -63.47 -14.34
C ALA A 280 -23.20 -64.62 -13.44
N LYS A 281 -23.43 -64.30 -12.16
CA LYS A 281 -24.50 -64.90 -11.34
C LYS A 281 -24.93 -63.95 -10.22
N GLU A 282 -26.23 -63.85 -10.01
CA GLU A 282 -26.84 -63.15 -8.87
C GLU A 282 -26.93 -64.12 -7.67
N GLU A 283 -26.75 -63.63 -6.44
CA GLU A 283 -27.81 -63.51 -5.42
C GLU A 283 -27.27 -63.28 -3.98
N SER A 284 -28.06 -62.53 -3.21
CA SER A 284 -28.30 -62.65 -1.76
C SER A 284 -27.18 -63.08 -0.78
N GLY A 285 -26.60 -62.09 -0.08
CA GLY A 285 -27.09 -61.76 1.28
C GLY A 285 -26.60 -62.55 2.52
N THR A 286 -26.14 -61.77 3.52
CA THR A 286 -26.11 -62.04 4.98
C THR A 286 -25.17 -63.10 5.59
N ALA A 287 -24.35 -62.62 6.54
CA ALA A 287 -23.71 -63.36 7.65
C ALA A 287 -24.66 -63.36 8.89
N PRO A 288 -24.30 -63.77 10.13
CA PRO A 288 -23.02 -64.29 10.66
C PRO A 288 -23.15 -65.52 11.62
N SER A 289 -22.05 -65.99 12.23
CA SER A 289 -21.95 -66.27 13.68
C SER A 289 -20.51 -66.66 14.13
N ASP A 290 -20.24 -66.60 15.43
CA ASP A 290 -18.92 -66.69 16.09
C ASP A 290 -18.30 -68.09 16.22
N SER A 291 -16.97 -68.14 16.38
CA SER A 291 -16.37 -68.64 17.64
C SER A 291 -14.84 -68.47 17.75
N ALA A 292 -14.41 -67.91 18.87
CA ALA A 292 -13.04 -67.94 19.43
C ALA A 292 -13.15 -68.56 20.87
N PRO A 293 -12.16 -68.52 21.79
CA PRO A 293 -10.75 -68.06 21.70
C PRO A 293 -9.70 -68.95 22.42
N LYS A 294 -8.40 -68.67 22.22
CA LYS A 294 -7.41 -68.32 23.29
C LYS A 294 -5.98 -68.05 22.78
N MET A 295 -5.21 -67.30 23.57
CA MET A 295 -3.83 -66.80 23.38
C MET A 295 -2.90 -67.40 24.49
N PRO A 296 -1.65 -66.95 24.75
CA PRO A 296 -0.64 -66.15 24.00
C PRO A 296 0.73 -66.89 23.90
N GLY A 297 1.88 -66.35 23.40
CA GLY A 297 2.21 -65.11 22.67
C GLY A 297 3.66 -64.61 22.90
N GLN A 298 4.24 -63.85 21.96
CA GLN A 298 5.57 -63.15 22.00
C GLN A 298 6.84 -64.06 21.94
N LYS A 299 8.02 -63.69 21.36
CA LYS A 299 8.49 -62.50 20.60
C LYS A 299 9.84 -62.77 19.85
N LEU A 300 10.16 -61.89 18.88
CA LEU A 300 11.51 -61.53 18.32
C LEU A 300 12.33 -62.51 17.42
N ALA A 301 12.81 -61.96 16.28
CA ALA A 301 14.17 -61.98 15.66
C ALA A 301 15.05 -63.27 15.58
N SER A 302 15.93 -63.50 14.58
CA SER A 302 16.24 -62.88 13.26
C SER A 302 17.26 -63.71 12.42
N LYS A 303 17.28 -63.55 11.06
CA LYS A 303 18.24 -64.18 10.08
C LYS A 303 18.28 -65.74 10.10
N PRO A 304 19.13 -66.47 9.31
CA PRO A 304 20.03 -66.17 8.16
C PRO A 304 19.34 -66.43 6.79
N GLU A 305 19.85 -66.18 5.56
CA GLU A 305 21.19 -66.14 4.90
C GLU A 305 21.60 -67.42 4.12
N LEU A 306 22.35 -67.28 3.01
CA LEU A 306 22.39 -68.18 1.84
C LEU A 306 23.70 -69.01 1.67
N PRO A 307 23.66 -70.14 0.94
CA PRO A 307 24.62 -70.43 -0.15
C PRO A 307 23.91 -70.98 -1.43
N THR A 308 24.25 -70.66 -2.69
CA THR A 308 25.50 -70.82 -3.49
C THR A 308 25.96 -72.29 -3.69
N GLU A 309 26.60 -72.70 -4.79
CA GLU A 309 27.13 -72.01 -5.99
C GLU A 309 26.68 -72.72 -7.30
N ARG A 310 27.00 -72.34 -8.55
CA ARG A 310 27.64 -71.15 -9.18
C ARG A 310 26.81 -70.87 -10.48
N LYS A 311 27.19 -70.47 -11.71
CA LYS A 311 28.37 -70.04 -12.53
C LYS A 311 27.73 -69.25 -13.75
N ALA A 312 28.38 -68.54 -14.69
CA ALA A 312 29.78 -68.33 -15.09
C ALA A 312 29.96 -66.94 -15.76
N GLU A 313 30.96 -66.79 -16.63
CA GLU A 313 31.47 -65.54 -17.26
C GLU A 313 32.10 -65.88 -18.65
N PRO A 314 32.62 -64.94 -19.51
CA PRO A 314 33.04 -63.55 -19.23
C PRO A 314 32.73 -62.45 -20.31
N ARG A 315 33.06 -61.18 -19.99
CA ARG A 315 34.00 -60.26 -20.73
C ARG A 315 33.58 -58.76 -20.73
N VAL A 316 34.56 -57.84 -20.84
CA VAL A 316 34.50 -56.40 -20.48
C VAL A 316 35.30 -55.51 -21.46
N GLU A 317 34.73 -54.35 -21.86
CA GLU A 317 35.31 -53.03 -22.35
C GLU A 317 36.37 -52.99 -23.51
N PRO A 318 36.82 -51.83 -24.07
CA PRO A 318 36.54 -50.39 -23.82
C PRO A 318 36.03 -49.56 -25.06
N ALA A 319 36.41 -48.28 -25.25
CA ALA A 319 35.66 -47.27 -26.06
C ALA A 319 36.45 -46.32 -27.03
N ALA A 320 35.70 -45.69 -27.98
CA ALA A 320 36.03 -44.57 -28.91
C ALA A 320 37.05 -44.85 -30.07
N PRO A 321 37.17 -44.03 -31.16
CA PRO A 321 36.55 -42.73 -31.53
C PRO A 321 36.04 -42.58 -33.02
N GLU A 322 35.96 -41.32 -33.53
CA GLU A 322 36.06 -40.83 -34.95
C GLU A 322 34.85 -40.62 -35.91
N VAL A 323 35.01 -39.65 -36.85
CA VAL A 323 34.06 -39.09 -37.88
C VAL A 323 34.88 -38.44 -39.03
N PRO A 324 34.72 -38.80 -40.34
CA PRO A 324 34.20 -37.89 -41.42
C PRO A 324 33.56 -38.67 -42.65
N GLU A 325 33.38 -38.25 -43.92
CA GLU A 325 33.59 -37.00 -44.71
C GLU A 325 32.69 -36.85 -46.01
N VAL A 326 31.71 -35.93 -45.98
CA VAL A 326 31.18 -35.01 -47.06
C VAL A 326 30.86 -35.57 -48.52
N PRO A 327 30.83 -34.82 -49.69
CA PRO A 327 29.68 -34.86 -50.64
C PRO A 327 30.03 -35.31 -52.10
N PRO A 328 29.08 -35.24 -53.08
CA PRO A 328 28.80 -34.01 -53.88
C PRO A 328 27.26 -33.84 -54.17
N GLU A 329 26.68 -33.06 -55.11
CA GLU A 329 27.14 -32.16 -56.20
C GLU A 329 26.06 -31.08 -56.56
N MET A 330 26.33 -30.17 -57.49
CA MET A 330 25.41 -29.17 -58.10
C MET A 330 25.00 -29.48 -59.57
N GLU A 331 23.96 -28.82 -60.10
CA GLU A 331 23.98 -28.08 -61.40
C GLU A 331 22.64 -27.34 -61.73
N ILE A 332 22.74 -26.01 -62.00
CA ILE A 332 22.27 -25.23 -63.18
C ILE A 332 20.77 -25.33 -63.61
N GLU A 333 19.88 -24.34 -63.33
CA GLU A 333 19.56 -23.07 -64.09
C GLU A 333 18.59 -23.24 -65.31
N PRO A 334 17.99 -22.20 -65.95
CA PRO A 334 17.61 -20.82 -65.52
C PRO A 334 16.26 -20.23 -66.08
N ARG A 335 15.83 -19.07 -65.53
CA ARG A 335 15.23 -17.86 -66.21
C ARG A 335 13.90 -17.95 -67.03
N VAL A 336 13.41 -16.77 -67.47
CA VAL A 336 12.36 -16.42 -68.48
C VAL A 336 10.93 -16.25 -67.92
N GLU A 337 10.13 -15.20 -68.19
CA GLU A 337 10.29 -13.81 -68.73
C GLU A 337 9.09 -12.98 -68.14
N ALA A 338 9.23 -11.75 -67.63
CA ALA A 338 9.46 -10.44 -68.27
C ALA A 338 8.23 -9.78 -68.96
N ALA A 339 7.75 -8.66 -68.39
CA ALA A 339 7.03 -7.58 -69.09
C ALA A 339 7.03 -6.29 -68.23
N ALA A 340 7.63 -5.21 -68.74
CA ALA A 340 7.46 -3.81 -68.27
C ALA A 340 6.62 -3.01 -69.30
N PRO A 341 6.24 -1.73 -69.12
CA PRO A 341 7.14 -0.57 -68.84
C PRO A 341 6.96 0.02 -67.42
N GLU A 342 7.83 0.87 -66.83
CA GLU A 342 8.46 2.14 -67.30
C GLU A 342 7.44 3.31 -67.35
N VAL A 343 7.68 4.57 -66.94
CA VAL A 343 8.86 5.41 -66.59
C VAL A 343 8.49 6.22 -65.31
N ALA A 344 9.30 6.96 -64.53
CA ALA A 344 10.54 7.71 -64.76
C ALA A 344 11.43 7.87 -63.48
N GLU A 345 12.50 8.67 -63.56
CA GLU A 345 13.72 8.58 -62.74
C GLU A 345 13.89 9.64 -61.61
N ALA A 346 15.05 9.60 -60.92
CA ALA A 346 15.53 10.50 -59.85
C ALA A 346 16.06 11.86 -60.43
N PRO A 347 16.82 12.79 -59.74
CA PRO A 347 17.74 12.64 -58.59
C PRO A 347 17.54 13.69 -57.44
N PRO A 348 18.55 14.42 -56.91
CA PRO A 348 19.22 14.10 -55.64
C PRO A 348 19.15 15.21 -54.54
N GLU A 349 20.05 15.13 -53.56
CA GLU A 349 20.20 15.97 -52.36
C GLU A 349 20.34 17.50 -52.62
N MET A 350 19.86 18.32 -51.67
CA MET A 350 20.36 19.69 -51.46
C MET A 350 20.03 20.25 -50.06
N GLU A 351 21.04 20.78 -49.35
CA GLU A 351 20.85 21.64 -48.16
C GLU A 351 20.70 23.12 -48.57
N ILE A 352 19.57 23.78 -48.29
CA ILE A 352 19.46 25.26 -48.25
C ILE A 352 18.46 25.70 -47.15
N GLU A 353 18.70 26.90 -46.58
CA GLU A 353 17.90 27.59 -45.55
C GLU A 353 16.41 27.86 -45.87
N PRO A 354 15.63 28.28 -44.86
CA PRO A 354 14.48 29.18 -45.04
C PRO A 354 14.68 30.59 -44.44
N ARG A 355 14.89 31.58 -45.32
CA ARG A 355 14.71 33.04 -45.09
C ARG A 355 14.26 33.64 -46.45
N VAL A 356 13.45 34.70 -46.60
CA VAL A 356 13.10 35.85 -45.76
C VAL A 356 11.64 36.30 -46.04
N GLY A 357 10.97 36.92 -45.05
CA GLY A 357 9.88 37.89 -45.28
C GLY A 357 8.84 37.91 -44.16
N SER A 358 8.39 39.05 -43.60
CA SER A 358 8.80 40.47 -43.73
C SER A 358 8.11 41.28 -42.58
N THR A 359 8.39 42.54 -42.21
CA THR A 359 9.25 43.63 -42.70
C THR A 359 9.71 44.51 -41.51
N ALA A 360 10.72 45.37 -41.69
CA ALA A 360 11.04 46.50 -40.79
C ALA A 360 10.20 47.78 -41.18
N PRO A 361 10.22 48.95 -40.48
CA PRO A 361 11.36 49.61 -39.81
C PRO A 361 11.10 50.17 -38.39
N GLY A 362 12.16 50.59 -37.67
CA GLY A 362 12.03 51.26 -36.36
C GLY A 362 13.32 51.57 -35.59
N SER A 363 14.18 52.48 -36.10
CA SER A 363 15.28 53.07 -35.31
C SER A 363 14.75 54.29 -34.49
N ARG A 364 15.44 54.90 -33.51
CA ARG A 364 16.88 55.14 -33.30
C ARG A 364 17.16 55.61 -31.85
N ALA A 365 18.41 55.55 -31.37
CA ALA A 365 18.80 55.91 -29.99
C ALA A 365 19.35 57.35 -29.81
N LYS A 366 19.36 57.84 -28.55
CA LYS A 366 20.25 58.88 -27.98
C LYS A 366 20.18 58.90 -26.42
N THR A 367 20.97 59.65 -25.64
CA THR A 367 22.46 59.65 -25.42
C THR A 367 22.85 60.77 -24.41
N ILE A 368 23.46 60.41 -23.24
CA ILE A 368 24.24 61.26 -22.29
C ILE A 368 23.35 62.25 -21.47
N VAL A 369 23.57 62.59 -20.18
CA VAL A 369 24.80 62.99 -19.42
C VAL A 369 24.87 62.45 -17.96
N ASP A 370 26.09 62.35 -17.43
CA ASP A 370 26.50 62.00 -16.06
C ASP A 370 26.37 63.13 -15.01
N LEU A 371 26.43 62.80 -13.69
CA LEU A 371 27.51 63.27 -12.78
C LEU A 371 27.54 62.62 -11.35
N ASP A 372 28.72 62.08 -10.99
CA ASP A 372 29.47 62.12 -9.71
C ASP A 372 29.06 61.52 -8.31
N SER A 373 30.08 60.84 -7.72
CA SER A 373 30.52 60.71 -6.30
C SER A 373 29.85 59.71 -5.32
N ILE A 374 30.38 58.51 -4.98
CA ILE A 374 31.65 58.12 -4.25
C ILE A 374 31.64 58.47 -2.74
N PRO A 375 32.03 57.59 -1.77
CA PRO A 375 32.13 56.10 -1.68
C PRO A 375 31.41 55.51 -0.42
N GLY A 376 31.33 54.18 -0.17
CA GLY A 376 32.35 53.33 0.50
C GLY A 376 31.89 52.91 1.93
N SER A 377 32.34 51.82 2.58
CA SER A 377 33.15 50.65 2.20
C SER A 377 32.87 49.47 3.16
N ALA A 378 33.17 48.22 2.79
CA ALA A 378 32.94 47.02 3.61
C ALA A 378 34.03 46.74 4.67
N PRO A 379 33.76 45.91 5.69
CA PRO A 379 34.78 45.23 6.51
C PRO A 379 35.01 43.78 6.04
N ASP A 380 36.22 43.23 6.26
CA ASP A 380 36.50 41.81 6.04
C ASP A 380 37.58 41.24 6.99
N THR A 381 37.32 40.02 7.48
CA THR A 381 38.21 38.92 7.90
C THR A 381 39.22 38.91 9.11
N ILE A 382 39.32 37.69 9.69
CA ILE A 382 40.38 36.92 10.43
C ILE A 382 40.83 37.11 11.92
N THR A 383 41.15 35.93 12.51
CA THR A 383 42.13 35.56 13.60
C THR A 383 41.80 35.89 15.07
N GLU A 384 41.68 34.91 16.00
CA GLU A 384 42.70 34.05 16.71
C GLU A 384 43.36 34.78 17.91
N LEU A 385 43.71 34.15 19.06
CA LEU A 385 43.43 32.82 19.66
C LEU A 385 43.52 32.96 21.22
N ASP A 386 42.90 32.08 22.00
CA ASP A 386 43.12 31.97 23.47
C ASP A 386 44.37 31.13 23.81
N ASP A 387 44.95 31.32 25.00
CA ASP A 387 45.85 30.33 25.62
C ASP A 387 45.74 30.31 27.16
N LEU A 388 46.18 29.21 27.78
CA LEU A 388 45.73 28.67 29.09
C LEU A 388 46.86 28.69 30.17
N PRO A 389 46.71 28.22 31.46
CA PRO A 389 45.90 27.08 31.93
C PRO A 389 45.16 27.21 33.30
N VAL A 390 45.52 26.38 34.30
CA VAL A 390 44.63 25.65 35.25
C VAL A 390 45.33 25.45 36.62
N TYR A 391 44.69 24.75 37.57
CA TYR A 391 45.09 24.27 38.91
C TYR A 391 44.83 25.23 40.09
N ASP A 392 44.39 24.83 41.29
CA ASP A 392 43.65 23.66 41.89
C ASP A 392 43.60 23.94 43.43
N ALA A 393 42.88 23.29 44.35
CA ALA A 393 41.70 22.40 44.38
C ALA A 393 41.20 22.33 45.86
N GLU A 394 39.99 21.78 46.09
CA GLU A 394 39.51 21.21 47.39
C GLU A 394 39.45 22.12 48.66
N SER A 395 38.88 21.68 49.81
CA SER A 395 37.52 21.15 50.04
C SER A 395 37.14 21.21 51.55
N SER A 396 35.84 21.37 51.87
CA SER A 396 35.23 21.15 53.21
C SER A 396 35.70 22.08 54.38
N GLU A 397 35.06 22.21 55.56
CA GLU A 397 33.84 21.63 56.17
C GLU A 397 32.85 22.73 56.67
N SER A 398 31.87 22.39 57.53
CA SER A 398 30.65 23.17 57.86
C SER A 398 30.54 23.57 59.37
N PRO A 399 29.45 24.26 59.82
CA PRO A 399 29.54 25.22 60.95
C PRO A 399 28.74 24.87 62.23
N ALA A 400 28.82 25.72 63.26
CA ALA A 400 27.78 25.84 64.29
C ALA A 400 27.69 27.24 64.96
N SER A 401 26.48 27.84 64.88
CA SER A 401 25.97 28.99 65.63
C SER A 401 25.41 28.54 67.02
N PRO A 402 24.52 29.27 67.74
CA PRO A 402 24.28 30.71 68.02
C PRO A 402 24.26 30.90 69.58
N PRO A 403 23.27 31.53 70.28
CA PRO A 403 22.50 32.78 70.13
C PRO A 403 22.82 33.79 71.29
N GLY A 404 22.20 34.95 71.52
CA GLY A 404 21.16 35.73 70.82
C GLY A 404 20.40 36.69 71.79
N ALA A 405 19.42 37.45 71.26
CA ALA A 405 18.43 38.30 71.97
C ALA A 405 18.85 39.66 72.60
N THR A 406 18.28 40.71 72.01
CA THR A 406 17.94 42.06 72.53
C THR A 406 16.87 42.01 73.66
N PRO A 407 16.46 43.10 74.39
CA PRO A 407 16.40 44.52 73.94
C PRO A 407 16.50 45.66 75.00
N ALA A 408 16.18 46.87 74.52
CA ALA A 408 15.49 47.99 75.20
C ALA A 408 16.31 49.22 75.67
N MET A 409 15.58 50.35 75.71
CA MET A 409 16.03 51.73 75.91
C MET A 409 16.21 52.08 77.40
N GLY A 410 17.06 53.06 77.70
CA GLY A 410 17.18 53.67 79.04
C GLY A 410 18.03 54.95 79.00
N SER A 411 17.66 55.96 79.78
CA SER A 411 18.20 57.33 79.72
C SER A 411 19.09 57.71 80.91
N SER A 412 19.64 58.94 80.80
CA SER A 412 20.02 59.89 81.88
C SER A 412 21.26 59.66 82.73
N ASP A 413 21.87 60.80 83.07
CA ASP A 413 23.01 61.08 83.97
C ASP A 413 22.77 60.58 85.41
N TRP A 414 23.76 60.42 86.30
CA TRP A 414 24.55 61.49 86.94
C TRP A 414 25.81 60.96 87.69
N ASP A 415 26.83 61.82 87.79
CA ASP A 415 27.83 62.10 88.86
C ASP A 415 28.59 61.04 89.72
N ASP A 416 29.88 61.40 89.91
CA ASP A 416 30.70 61.44 91.15
C ASP A 416 31.57 60.28 91.72
N GLU A 417 32.66 60.73 92.38
CA GLU A 417 33.59 60.09 93.36
C GLU A 417 34.45 58.86 92.90
N ASP A 418 35.73 58.66 93.27
CA ASP A 418 36.70 59.36 94.17
C ASP A 418 38.19 59.08 93.75
N TYR A 419 39.16 59.71 94.42
CA TYR A 419 40.62 59.49 94.39
C TYR A 419 41.04 58.37 95.41
N PRO A 420 42.32 58.10 95.82
CA PRO A 420 43.62 58.76 95.59
C PRO A 420 44.72 57.78 95.04
N THR A 421 46.06 57.97 95.06
CA THR A 421 47.07 58.79 95.80
C THR A 421 48.34 58.90 94.92
N GLU A 422 49.42 59.66 95.17
CA GLU A 422 49.84 60.59 96.23
C GLU A 422 50.68 61.73 95.60
N LEU A 423 50.91 62.79 96.36
CA LEU A 423 51.89 63.87 96.24
C LEU A 423 53.21 63.46 96.97
N PRO A 424 54.12 64.36 97.45
CA PRO A 424 54.48 65.76 97.11
C PRO A 424 56.00 65.75 96.66
N PRO A 425 56.98 66.60 97.10
CA PRO A 425 56.94 67.90 97.81
C PRO A 425 57.98 69.03 97.46
N LYS A 426 57.48 70.28 97.55
CA LYS A 426 58.12 71.45 98.27
C LYS A 426 59.37 72.11 97.59
N LYS A 427 59.76 73.38 97.84
CA LYS A 427 59.24 74.51 98.65
C LYS A 427 59.76 75.89 98.11
N PRO A 428 59.24 77.06 98.56
CA PRO A 428 59.62 78.41 98.08
C PRO A 428 60.34 79.29 99.15
N PHE A 429 60.27 80.64 99.01
CA PHE A 429 60.73 81.75 99.91
C PHE A 429 62.15 82.37 99.62
N PRO A 430 62.61 83.51 100.24
CA PRO A 430 62.05 84.86 100.02
C PRO A 430 63.01 86.10 100.07
N LYS A 431 62.48 87.26 99.61
CA LYS A 431 62.57 88.65 100.16
C LYS A 431 63.89 89.27 100.75
N LYS A 432 64.28 90.41 100.12
CA LYS A 432 64.93 91.65 100.66
C LYS A 432 66.42 91.63 101.09
N ILE A 433 67.21 92.64 100.66
CA ILE A 433 67.65 93.84 101.43
C ILE A 433 68.63 94.74 100.62
N VAL A 434 68.45 96.08 100.72
CA VAL A 434 69.39 97.25 100.59
C VAL A 434 70.72 97.04 99.82
N LEU A 435 70.97 97.63 98.63
CA LEU A 435 71.13 99.06 98.22
C LEU A 435 72.56 99.61 98.42
N ALA A 436 73.38 99.53 97.34
CA ALA A 436 74.64 100.23 97.05
C ALA A 436 75.15 99.73 95.66
N ILE A 437 75.69 100.51 94.70
CA ILE A 437 75.84 101.96 94.49
C ILE A 437 75.34 102.30 93.07
N THR A 438 74.85 103.53 92.85
CA THR A 438 74.08 104.00 91.68
C THR A 438 74.83 104.16 90.34
N GLY A 439 75.98 103.53 90.15
CA GLY A 439 76.67 103.49 88.84
C GLY A 439 76.07 102.45 87.90
N SER A 440 76.18 101.17 88.27
CA SER A 440 75.73 100.05 87.45
C SER A 440 74.24 100.06 87.17
N VAL A 441 73.42 100.65 88.05
CA VAL A 441 71.96 100.72 87.88
C VAL A 441 71.57 101.58 86.68
N VAL A 442 72.33 102.62 86.31
CA VAL A 442 72.02 103.40 85.10
C VAL A 442 72.41 102.63 83.83
N ALA A 443 73.59 101.98 83.81
CA ALA A 443 73.97 101.11 82.71
C ALA A 443 73.00 99.93 82.55
N ILE A 444 72.55 99.33 83.66
CA ILE A 444 71.56 98.25 83.68
C ILE A 444 70.15 98.76 83.36
N LEU A 445 69.76 100.00 83.68
CA LEU A 445 68.49 100.59 83.23
C LEU A 445 68.52 101.11 81.78
N ILE A 446 69.70 101.35 81.21
CA ILE A 446 69.87 101.62 79.77
C ILE A 446 69.97 100.30 78.99
N LEU A 447 70.53 99.23 79.56
CA LEU A 447 70.49 97.88 78.99
C LEU A 447 69.11 97.24 79.14
N ILE A 448 68.45 97.31 80.29
CA ILE A 448 67.06 96.89 80.49
C ILE A 448 66.14 97.84 79.72
N GLY A 449 66.35 99.15 79.75
CA GLY A 449 65.57 100.12 78.96
C GLY A 449 65.70 99.87 77.47
N GLY A 450 66.92 99.61 76.98
CA GLY A 450 67.20 99.20 75.61
C GLY A 450 66.57 97.84 75.27
N VAL A 451 66.72 96.83 76.12
CA VAL A 451 66.07 95.51 75.95
C VAL A 451 64.55 95.60 76.00
N VAL A 452 63.96 96.48 76.82
CA VAL A 452 62.51 96.72 76.94
C VAL A 452 61.99 97.55 75.76
N LEU A 453 62.75 98.52 75.26
CA LEU A 453 62.44 99.24 74.03
C LEU A 453 62.54 98.31 72.82
N LEU A 454 63.57 97.47 72.73
CA LEU A 454 63.69 96.40 71.73
C LEU A 454 62.58 95.35 71.88
N ASN A 455 62.16 94.99 73.10
CA ASN A 455 61.02 94.09 73.33
C ASN A 455 59.70 94.73 72.87
N LYS A 456 59.45 96.00 73.21
CA LYS A 456 58.27 96.76 72.76
C LYS A 456 58.28 96.99 71.24
N TYR A 457 59.45 97.16 70.64
CA TYR A 457 59.63 97.31 69.19
C TYR A 457 59.35 95.98 68.47
N LYS A 458 59.96 94.87 68.93
CA LYS A 458 59.69 93.52 68.42
C LYS A 458 58.23 93.10 68.63
N GLN A 459 57.62 93.48 69.76
CA GLN A 459 56.21 93.21 70.02
C GLN A 459 55.32 94.00 69.07
N LYS A 460 55.50 95.32 68.91
CA LYS A 460 54.78 96.12 67.90
C LYS A 460 55.01 95.69 66.43
N GLY A 461 56.05 94.90 66.16
CA GLY A 461 56.27 94.23 64.88
C GLY A 461 55.43 92.95 64.75
N PHE A 462 55.42 92.12 65.80
CA PHE A 462 54.60 90.91 65.87
C PHE A 462 53.10 91.21 65.90
N ASP A 463 52.67 92.21 66.66
CA ASP A 463 51.27 92.63 66.75
C ASP A 463 50.72 93.01 65.35
N ARG A 464 51.52 93.69 64.52
CA ARG A 464 51.19 94.01 63.11
C ARG A 464 51.18 92.79 62.19
N LEU A 465 52.10 91.84 62.37
CA LEU A 465 52.06 90.58 61.62
C LEU A 465 50.76 89.84 61.90
N ILE A 466 50.35 89.78 63.16
CA ILE A 466 49.09 89.14 63.57
C ILE A 466 47.88 89.90 63.00
N GLU A 467 47.86 91.23 63.06
CA GLU A 467 46.83 92.06 62.42
C GLU A 467 46.73 91.81 60.90
N GLN A 468 47.86 91.71 60.20
CA GLN A 468 47.92 91.38 58.77
C GLN A 468 47.42 89.95 58.48
N VAL A 469 47.89 88.96 59.24
CA VAL A 469 47.44 87.55 59.15
C VAL A 469 45.96 87.41 59.47
N GLU A 470 45.41 88.18 60.41
CA GLU A 470 43.98 88.17 60.72
C GLU A 470 43.14 88.87 59.64
N SER A 471 43.69 89.89 58.96
CA SER A 471 43.03 90.62 57.86
C SER A 471 42.97 89.89 56.51
N GLU A 472 43.91 88.98 56.23
CA GLU A 472 43.89 88.09 55.06
C GLU A 472 42.69 87.12 55.14
N GLN A 473 42.20 86.60 54.01
CA GLN A 473 41.14 85.57 53.98
C GLN A 473 41.69 84.19 53.59
N ASP A 474 42.73 84.16 52.77
CA ASP A 474 43.39 82.97 52.26
C ASP A 474 44.24 82.27 53.33
N ALA A 475 43.95 81.00 53.62
CA ALA A 475 44.60 80.25 54.70
C ALA A 475 46.07 79.93 54.41
N ASP A 476 46.42 79.65 53.15
CA ASP A 476 47.79 79.40 52.72
C ASP A 476 48.64 80.66 52.81
N LYS A 477 48.09 81.83 52.45
CA LYS A 477 48.76 83.13 52.69
C LYS A 477 48.95 83.40 54.18
N LYS A 478 47.96 83.12 55.03
CA LYS A 478 48.11 83.21 56.50
C LYS A 478 49.26 82.33 57.00
N ALA A 479 49.34 81.08 56.54
CA ALA A 479 50.43 80.16 56.89
C ALA A 479 51.78 80.69 56.38
N ALA A 480 51.88 81.11 55.12
CA ALA A 480 53.10 81.66 54.53
C ALA A 480 53.63 82.91 55.26
N MET A 481 52.75 83.80 55.71
CA MET A 481 53.13 84.98 56.50
C MET A 481 53.70 84.59 57.88
N LEU A 482 53.16 83.58 58.54
CA LEU A 482 53.70 83.05 59.80
C LEU A 482 55.02 82.30 59.58
N ILE A 483 55.16 81.53 58.49
CA ILE A 483 56.39 80.84 58.10
C ILE A 483 57.51 81.85 57.83
N ALA A 484 57.27 82.86 56.98
CA ALA A 484 58.24 83.90 56.66
C ALA A 484 58.69 84.69 57.91
N TYR A 485 57.83 84.82 58.93
CA TYR A 485 58.23 85.35 60.23
C TYR A 485 59.15 84.39 60.99
N LEU A 486 58.82 83.10 61.08
CA LEU A 486 59.62 82.07 61.76
C LEU A 486 61.04 81.96 61.16
N GLU A 487 61.16 81.90 59.84
CA GLU A 487 62.43 81.82 59.12
C GLU A 487 63.35 83.00 59.48
N ASN A 488 62.82 84.23 59.43
CA ASN A 488 63.57 85.45 59.68
C ASN A 488 63.74 85.77 61.19
N ASN A 489 63.04 85.06 62.09
CA ASN A 489 63.00 85.37 63.53
C ASN A 489 63.10 84.12 64.42
N SER A 490 63.88 83.11 64.02
CA SER A 490 64.03 81.80 64.71
C SER A 490 64.41 81.86 66.20
N THR A 491 64.96 82.98 66.69
CA THR A 491 65.29 83.22 68.10
C THR A 491 64.27 84.11 68.84
N SER A 492 63.09 84.34 68.28
CA SER A 492 62.05 85.20 68.86
C SER A 492 61.27 84.54 69.98
N LYS A 493 60.95 85.30 71.04
CA LYS A 493 60.07 84.86 72.15
C LYS A 493 58.66 84.45 71.69
N PHE A 494 58.26 84.86 70.48
CA PHE A 494 56.93 84.59 69.92
C PHE A 494 56.88 83.29 69.11
N VAL A 495 58.01 82.58 68.89
CA VAL A 495 58.06 81.32 68.12
C VAL A 495 57.03 80.29 68.62
N PRO A 496 56.85 80.01 69.93
CA PRO A 496 55.86 79.02 70.38
C PRO A 496 54.41 79.40 70.03
N GLN A 497 54.05 80.69 70.18
CA GLN A 497 52.72 81.21 69.85
C GLN A 497 52.47 81.23 68.33
N THR A 498 53.52 81.48 67.55
CA THR A 498 53.49 81.45 66.08
C THR A 498 53.33 80.02 65.58
N ASN A 499 54.09 79.07 66.14
CA ASN A 499 54.01 77.64 65.81
C ASN A 499 52.63 77.06 66.11
N GLU A 500 52.02 77.40 67.26
CA GLU A 500 50.67 76.89 67.59
C GLU A 500 49.59 77.47 66.65
N ARG A 501 49.65 78.77 66.33
CA ARG A 501 48.75 79.37 65.31
C ARG A 501 48.98 78.80 63.92
N LEU A 502 50.22 78.56 63.52
CA LEU A 502 50.57 77.94 62.24
C LEU A 502 50.06 76.50 62.18
N LYS A 503 50.22 75.70 63.23
CA LYS A 503 49.69 74.34 63.35
C LYS A 503 48.17 74.30 63.25
N GLN A 504 47.47 75.23 63.90
CA GLN A 504 46.00 75.35 63.80
C GLN A 504 45.54 75.72 62.39
N LEU A 505 46.27 76.60 61.69
CA LEU A 505 45.99 76.94 60.29
C LEU A 505 46.32 75.78 59.33
N GLN A 506 47.45 75.10 59.51
CA GLN A 506 47.82 73.91 58.74
C GLN A 506 46.78 72.79 58.87
N LEU A 507 46.26 72.56 60.08
CA LEU A 507 45.20 71.58 60.31
C LEU A 507 43.89 71.93 59.58
N LEU A 508 43.56 73.23 59.51
CA LEU A 508 42.39 73.73 58.78
C LEU A 508 42.58 73.65 57.25
N ILE A 509 43.79 73.90 56.75
CA ILE A 509 44.14 73.68 55.34
C ILE A 509 44.03 72.19 55.00
N GLU A 510 44.66 71.30 55.79
CA GLU A 510 44.58 69.85 55.62
C GLU A 510 43.13 69.34 55.62
N GLN A 511 42.28 69.88 56.50
CA GLN A 511 40.85 69.57 56.56
C GLN A 511 40.10 70.01 55.29
N ASN A 512 40.39 71.21 54.77
CA ASN A 512 39.76 71.74 53.56
C ASN A 512 40.20 70.97 52.31
N ASP A 513 41.50 70.65 52.19
CA ASP A 513 42.06 69.84 51.11
C ASP A 513 41.49 68.41 51.14
N TYR A 514 41.34 67.82 52.34
CA TYR A 514 40.69 66.52 52.50
C TYR A 514 39.21 66.56 52.09
N GLN A 515 38.48 67.62 52.44
CA GLN A 515 37.09 67.80 52.01
C GLN A 515 36.98 67.99 50.49
N LEU A 516 37.92 68.71 49.88
CA LEU A 516 38.02 68.86 48.43
C LEU A 516 38.33 67.51 47.74
N ALA A 517 39.29 66.74 48.27
CA ALA A 517 39.61 65.40 47.80
C ALA A 517 38.40 64.45 47.88
N GLN A 518 37.67 64.44 49.01
CA GLN A 518 36.42 63.70 49.13
C GLN A 518 35.38 64.11 48.08
N ASN A 519 35.20 65.41 47.84
CA ASN A 519 34.25 65.91 46.83
C ASN A 519 34.66 65.52 45.41
N GLN A 520 35.95 65.56 45.08
CA GLN A 520 36.48 65.11 43.80
C GLN A 520 36.29 63.60 43.60
N VAL A 521 36.60 62.77 44.60
CA VAL A 521 36.38 61.31 44.57
C VAL A 521 34.89 60.96 44.43
N ALA A 522 34.01 61.69 45.12
CA ALA A 522 32.56 61.54 44.98
C ALA A 522 32.07 61.96 43.57
N ALA A 523 32.71 62.92 42.92
CA ALA A 523 32.37 63.34 41.55
C ALA A 523 32.83 62.33 40.46
N LEU A 524 33.79 61.45 40.75
CA LEU A 524 34.27 60.44 39.80
C LEU A 524 33.17 59.44 39.39
N VAL A 525 33.20 59.04 38.12
CA VAL A 525 32.45 57.90 37.59
C VAL A 525 33.06 56.60 38.13
N ILE A 526 32.20 55.66 38.54
CA ILE A 526 32.62 54.30 38.87
C ILE A 526 32.86 53.52 37.56
N ASP A 527 34.12 53.51 37.14
CA ASP A 527 34.67 52.72 36.03
C ASP A 527 35.92 51.94 36.50
N GLU A 528 36.50 51.10 35.65
CA GLU A 528 37.73 50.33 35.95
C GLU A 528 38.91 51.22 36.39
N LYS A 529 38.88 52.50 36.01
CA LYS A 529 39.92 53.49 36.31
C LYS A 529 39.60 54.30 37.57
N PHE A 530 38.43 54.11 38.19
CA PHE A 530 38.01 54.80 39.42
C PHE A 530 39.04 54.62 40.53
N LYS A 531 39.46 53.38 40.80
CA LYS A 531 40.41 53.06 41.88
C LYS A 531 41.73 53.83 41.73
N GLY A 532 42.27 53.89 40.52
CA GLY A 532 43.48 54.67 40.20
C GLY A 532 43.25 56.16 40.46
N LYS A 533 42.28 56.76 39.75
CA LYS A 533 41.95 58.19 39.86
C LYS A 533 41.68 58.62 41.32
N ALA A 534 40.92 57.83 42.07
CA ALA A 534 40.55 58.12 43.45
C ALA A 534 41.74 57.96 44.40
N ALA A 535 42.57 56.94 44.21
CA ALA A 535 43.80 56.79 44.97
C ALA A 535 44.80 57.92 44.66
N ASP A 536 44.88 58.39 43.41
CA ASP A 536 45.79 59.48 43.03
C ASP A 536 45.37 60.83 43.61
N ILE A 537 44.07 61.12 43.73
CA ILE A 537 43.55 62.28 44.47
C ILE A 537 43.96 62.21 45.95
N PHE A 538 43.77 61.06 46.62
CA PHE A 538 44.18 60.91 48.01
C PHE A 538 45.72 60.93 48.19
N LYS A 539 46.50 60.42 47.23
CA LYS A 539 47.98 60.54 47.23
C LYS A 539 48.44 61.99 47.10
N GLN A 540 47.75 62.84 46.34
CA GLN A 540 48.08 64.27 46.25
C GLN A 540 47.96 64.94 47.62
N LEU A 541 46.89 64.66 48.37
CA LEU A 541 46.73 65.10 49.76
C LEU A 541 47.86 64.60 50.67
N ILE A 542 48.15 63.29 50.62
CA ILE A 542 49.24 62.67 51.43
C ILE A 542 50.61 63.27 51.07
N THR A 543 50.83 63.66 49.80
CA THR A 543 52.08 64.29 49.35
C THR A 543 52.18 65.75 49.81
N ALA A 544 51.06 66.45 49.92
CA ALA A 544 51.00 67.83 50.45
C ALA A 544 51.17 67.88 51.98
N HIS A 545 50.61 66.91 52.71
CA HIS A 545 50.59 66.90 54.18
C HIS A 545 51.07 65.56 54.80
N PRO A 546 52.32 65.11 54.60
CA PRO A 546 52.73 63.72 54.90
C PRO A 546 52.54 63.26 56.36
N ASP A 547 52.83 64.12 57.33
CA ASP A 547 52.67 63.81 58.76
C ASP A 547 51.25 64.08 59.29
N GLY A 548 50.34 64.56 58.43
CA GLY A 548 49.00 65.03 58.78
C GLY A 548 48.06 63.96 59.35
N GLN A 549 46.91 64.40 59.89
CA GLN A 549 45.91 63.49 60.45
C GLN A 549 44.90 63.00 59.39
N TYR A 550 44.54 63.87 58.45
CA TYR A 550 43.68 63.53 57.31
C TYR A 550 44.44 62.77 56.23
N ALA A 551 45.76 62.96 56.11
CA ALA A 551 46.62 62.08 55.31
C ALA A 551 46.51 60.59 55.74
N LYS A 552 46.56 60.31 57.05
CA LYS A 552 46.38 58.95 57.61
C LYS A 552 44.96 58.41 57.38
N ILE A 553 43.94 59.27 57.43
CA ILE A 553 42.56 58.90 57.06
C ILE A 553 42.47 58.63 55.55
N ALA A 554 43.19 59.37 54.72
CA ALA A 554 43.25 59.17 53.27
C ALA A 554 43.94 57.84 52.90
N GLU A 555 44.97 57.41 53.62
CA GLU A 555 45.56 56.06 53.49
C GLU A 555 44.52 54.96 53.78
N GLN A 556 43.73 55.12 54.84
CA GLN A 556 42.63 54.19 55.20
C GLN A 556 41.50 54.20 54.15
N ASN A 557 41.20 55.37 53.57
CA ASN A 557 40.26 55.50 52.46
C ASN A 557 40.79 54.77 51.20
N ILE A 558 42.07 54.93 50.85
CA ILE A 558 42.72 54.24 49.72
C ILE A 558 42.56 52.72 49.86
N ALA A 559 42.79 52.18 51.07
CA ALA A 559 42.63 50.77 51.37
C ALA A 559 41.18 50.24 51.27
N THR A 560 40.18 51.13 51.30
CA THR A 560 38.74 50.78 51.28
C THR A 560 38.00 51.24 50.01
N LEU A 561 38.72 51.78 49.01
CA LEU A 561 38.14 52.28 47.76
C LEU A 561 37.30 51.25 46.99
N ASP A 562 37.67 49.97 47.02
CA ASP A 562 36.91 48.91 46.34
C ASP A 562 35.51 48.74 46.96
N THR A 563 35.44 48.70 48.30
CA THR A 563 34.19 48.60 49.06
C THR A 563 33.34 49.86 48.91
N TYR A 564 33.97 51.05 48.84
CA TYR A 564 33.27 52.30 48.55
C TYR A 564 32.66 52.31 47.15
N ALA A 565 33.41 51.85 46.13
CA ALA A 565 32.95 51.75 44.76
C ALA A 565 31.82 50.72 44.59
N GLU A 566 31.99 49.53 45.20
CA GLU A 566 31.01 48.44 45.20
C GLU A 566 29.69 48.88 45.82
N LYS A 567 29.73 49.46 47.04
CA LYS A 567 28.55 50.00 47.70
C LYS A 567 27.86 51.07 46.85
N ARG A 568 28.61 52.09 46.38
CA ARG A 568 28.04 53.20 45.61
C ARG A 568 27.41 52.74 44.28
N TYR A 569 27.98 51.71 43.64
CA TYR A 569 27.38 51.11 42.45
C TYR A 569 26.16 50.27 42.80
N PHE A 570 26.22 49.50 43.89
CA PHE A 570 25.12 48.67 44.37
C PHE A 570 23.90 49.50 44.84
N ASP A 571 24.12 50.64 45.49
CA ASP A 571 23.07 51.60 45.85
C ASP A 571 22.37 52.13 44.59
N LYS A 572 23.13 52.44 43.52
CA LYS A 572 22.56 52.83 42.22
C LYS A 572 21.80 51.68 41.55
N LEU A 573 22.33 50.46 41.60
CA LEU A 573 21.70 49.26 41.03
C LEU A 573 20.39 48.90 41.77
N SER A 574 20.35 49.06 43.09
CA SER A 574 19.17 48.80 43.93
C SER A 574 17.99 49.69 43.58
N ASN A 575 18.24 50.91 43.10
CA ASN A 575 17.20 51.89 42.72
C ASN A 575 16.77 51.76 41.23
N SER A 576 17.02 50.62 40.58
CA SER A 576 16.82 50.45 39.13
C SER A 576 15.65 49.54 38.71
N GLU A 577 14.73 49.22 39.62
CA GLU A 577 13.61 48.28 39.39
C GLU A 577 12.74 48.59 38.16
N ASN A 578 12.56 49.88 37.85
CA ASN A 578 11.78 50.40 36.73
C ASN A 578 12.50 50.36 35.36
N LEU A 579 13.75 49.91 35.28
CA LEU A 579 14.43 49.71 34.00
C LEU A 579 13.80 48.55 33.20
N LEU A 580 13.96 48.60 31.87
CA LEU A 580 13.60 47.49 30.98
C LEU A 580 14.40 46.22 31.34
N PHE A 581 13.85 45.05 31.03
CA PHE A 581 14.47 43.76 31.35
C PHE A 581 15.92 43.66 30.84
N SER A 582 16.18 44.10 29.61
CA SER A 582 17.50 44.19 28.99
C SER A 582 18.49 44.99 29.85
N ASP A 583 18.05 46.13 30.34
CA ASP A 583 18.88 47.14 30.98
C ASP A 583 19.14 46.75 32.44
N ARG A 584 18.14 46.17 33.12
CA ARG A 584 18.32 45.50 34.42
C ARG A 584 19.36 44.38 34.30
N LEU A 585 19.20 43.50 33.32
CA LEU A 585 20.10 42.37 33.12
C LEU A 585 21.53 42.82 32.82
N ALA A 586 21.71 43.76 31.90
CA ALA A 586 23.02 44.34 31.58
C ALA A 586 23.67 45.03 32.78
N ALA A 587 22.91 45.81 33.58
CA ALA A 587 23.43 46.49 34.76
C ALA A 587 23.88 45.51 35.87
N ASN A 588 23.12 44.42 36.08
CA ASN A 588 23.46 43.36 37.03
C ASN A 588 24.67 42.54 36.56
N LEU A 589 24.73 42.13 35.29
CA LEU A 589 25.91 41.44 34.73
C LEU A 589 27.17 42.31 34.79
N LYS A 590 27.05 43.61 34.53
CA LYS A 590 28.17 44.54 34.65
C LYS A 590 28.66 44.70 36.10
N TYR A 591 27.77 44.68 37.09
CA TYR A 591 28.16 44.60 38.50
C TYR A 591 28.97 43.33 38.78
N MET A 592 28.50 42.16 38.31
CA MET A 592 29.17 40.87 38.53
C MET A 592 30.60 40.84 37.94
N ALA A 593 30.81 41.53 36.81
CA ALA A 593 32.13 41.65 36.19
C ALA A 593 33.07 42.63 36.93
N MET A 594 32.56 43.77 37.41
CA MET A 594 33.39 44.78 38.09
C MET A 594 33.66 44.47 39.57
N PHE A 595 32.77 43.71 40.22
CA PHE A 595 32.87 43.37 41.65
C PHE A 595 32.78 41.85 41.90
N PRO A 596 33.69 41.02 41.31
CA PRO A 596 33.60 39.55 41.37
C PRO A 596 33.76 38.97 42.79
N ALA A 597 34.25 39.77 43.74
CA ALA A 597 34.34 39.48 45.17
C ALA A 597 33.58 40.52 46.05
N GLY A 598 32.64 41.27 45.47
CA GLY A 598 31.86 42.29 46.17
C GLY A 598 30.90 41.71 47.23
N VAL A 599 30.67 42.45 48.32
CA VAL A 599 29.87 42.00 49.47
C VAL A 599 28.41 41.70 49.08
N ASN A 600 27.82 42.49 48.20
CA ASN A 600 26.44 42.33 47.75
C ASN A 600 26.27 41.31 46.61
N LYS A 601 27.35 40.62 46.19
CA LYS A 601 27.34 39.63 45.11
C LYS A 601 26.23 38.58 45.22
N PRO A 602 26.00 37.89 46.37
CA PRO A 602 24.95 36.88 46.47
C PRO A 602 23.53 37.44 46.23
N LYS A 603 23.30 38.71 46.56
CA LYS A 603 22.02 39.40 46.33
C LYS A 603 21.83 39.77 44.86
N VAL A 604 22.89 40.15 44.16
CA VAL A 604 22.86 40.36 42.69
C VAL A 604 22.72 39.03 41.94
N GLU A 605 23.37 37.96 42.40
CA GLU A 605 23.17 36.60 41.88
C GLU A 605 21.71 36.14 42.04
N GLN A 606 21.07 36.46 43.18
CA GLN A 606 19.64 36.20 43.39
C GLN A 606 18.75 37.00 42.42
N TRP A 607 19.06 38.28 42.15
CA TRP A 607 18.33 39.08 41.16
C TRP A 607 18.49 38.54 39.73
N ILE A 608 19.70 38.12 39.33
CA ILE A 608 19.95 37.47 38.04
C ILE A 608 19.19 36.15 37.94
N ALA A 609 19.18 35.33 39.00
CA ALA A 609 18.41 34.09 39.04
C ALA A 609 16.89 34.32 38.90
N GLY A 610 16.37 35.41 39.50
CA GLY A 610 14.98 35.85 39.36
C GLY A 610 14.63 36.29 37.94
N MET A 611 15.47 37.13 37.31
CA MET A 611 15.32 37.53 35.90
C MET A 611 15.35 36.33 34.94
N GLY A 612 16.10 35.27 35.26
CA GLY A 612 16.06 34.01 34.51
C GLY A 612 14.75 33.22 34.67
N GLU A 613 13.98 33.41 35.74
CA GLU A 613 12.63 32.83 35.84
C GLU A 613 11.60 33.70 35.10
N GLU A 614 11.72 35.02 35.17
CA GLU A 614 10.92 36.00 34.40
C GLU A 614 11.02 35.76 32.89
N TYR A 615 12.26 35.63 32.36
CA TYR A 615 12.50 35.38 30.94
C TYR A 615 12.05 33.98 30.51
N TYR A 616 12.21 32.96 31.37
CA TYR A 616 11.65 31.63 31.11
C TYR A 616 10.13 31.66 30.98
N GLN A 617 9.43 32.42 31.84
CA GLN A 617 7.97 32.56 31.76
C GLN A 617 7.54 33.29 30.48
N TYR A 618 8.30 34.30 30.03
CA TYR A 618 8.07 34.93 28.73
C TYR A 618 8.23 33.93 27.57
N ILE A 619 9.36 33.23 27.48
CA ILE A 619 9.60 32.21 26.43
C ILE A 619 8.50 31.13 26.43
N ASN A 620 8.12 30.62 27.60
CA ASN A 620 7.07 29.61 27.75
C ASN A 620 5.67 30.14 27.39
N LYS A 621 5.43 31.46 27.47
CA LYS A 621 4.16 32.11 27.07
C LYS A 621 4.12 32.37 25.56
N GLU A 622 5.22 32.82 24.96
CA GLU A 622 5.26 33.16 23.53
C GLU A 622 5.39 31.92 22.63
N ALA A 623 6.12 30.87 23.05
CA ALA A 623 6.41 29.70 22.21
C ALA A 623 5.19 29.06 21.49
N PRO A 624 3.98 28.96 22.10
CA PRO A 624 2.79 28.48 21.38
C PRO A 624 2.29 29.41 20.26
N ALA A 625 2.48 30.73 20.39
CA ALA A 625 2.09 31.72 19.38
C ALA A 625 3.05 31.73 18.18
N CYS A 626 4.34 31.46 18.40
CA CYS A 626 5.36 31.40 17.36
C CYS A 626 5.01 30.42 16.21
N ASN A 627 4.33 29.32 16.52
CA ASN A 627 3.85 28.33 15.55
C ASN A 627 2.54 28.74 14.84
N GLN A 628 1.80 29.71 15.38
CA GLN A 628 0.60 30.28 14.74
C GLN A 628 0.92 31.47 13.84
N GLU A 629 1.97 32.23 14.19
CA GLU A 629 2.43 33.43 13.47
C GLU A 629 3.59 33.15 12.47
N GLU A 630 4.02 31.90 12.33
CA GLU A 630 5.22 31.47 11.56
C GLU A 630 6.57 32.07 12.03
N ARG A 631 6.63 32.60 13.25
CA ARG A 631 7.77 33.35 13.82
C ARG A 631 8.75 32.47 14.62
N TRP A 632 9.04 31.25 14.13
CA TRP A 632 9.95 30.32 14.81
C TRP A 632 11.37 30.89 14.99
N ASN A 633 11.86 31.75 14.08
CA ASN A 633 13.20 32.32 14.16
C ASN A 633 13.35 33.24 15.38
N ASP A 634 12.47 34.25 15.52
CA ASP A 634 12.39 35.17 16.65
C ASP A 634 12.41 34.39 17.99
N CYS A 635 11.59 33.33 18.06
CA CYS A 635 11.41 32.58 19.29
C CYS A 635 12.56 31.60 19.60
N MET A 636 13.25 31.09 18.58
CA MET A 636 14.53 30.40 18.78
C MET A 636 15.62 31.37 19.23
N GLU A 637 15.65 32.59 18.70
CA GLU A 637 16.60 33.64 19.14
C GLU A 637 16.38 34.03 20.61
N LEU A 638 15.13 34.15 21.07
CA LEU A 638 14.81 34.32 22.49
C LEU A 638 15.34 33.15 23.35
N CYS A 639 15.17 31.91 22.89
CA CYS A 639 15.73 30.73 23.56
C CYS A 639 17.27 30.75 23.59
N ASP A 640 17.91 31.25 22.55
CA ASP A 640 19.36 31.24 22.38
C ASP A 640 20.03 32.32 23.22
N ASN A 641 19.46 33.53 23.22
CA ASN A 641 19.82 34.60 24.16
C ASN A 641 19.66 34.13 25.61
N PHE A 642 18.61 33.37 25.93
CA PHE A 642 18.46 32.76 27.26
C PHE A 642 19.57 31.74 27.55
N ILE A 643 19.86 30.83 26.61
CA ILE A 643 20.89 29.78 26.78
C ILE A 643 22.28 30.40 26.97
N GLN A 644 22.58 31.48 26.26
CA GLN A 644 23.85 32.22 26.33
C GLN A 644 24.00 32.95 27.68
N VAL A 645 22.99 33.72 28.11
CA VAL A 645 23.10 34.55 29.32
C VAL A 645 22.81 33.78 30.62
N PHE A 646 21.93 32.78 30.57
CA PHE A 646 21.45 32.02 31.73
C PHE A 646 21.84 30.54 31.68
N GLY A 647 22.98 30.20 31.07
CA GLY A 647 23.44 28.81 30.85
C GLY A 647 23.56 27.92 32.10
N ARG A 648 23.59 28.49 33.31
CA ARG A 648 23.59 27.78 34.60
C ARG A 648 22.23 27.78 35.34
N ASN A 649 21.18 28.36 34.76
CA ASN A 649 19.87 28.48 35.40
C ASN A 649 19.11 27.13 35.42
N ARG A 650 18.33 26.87 36.48
CA ARG A 650 17.46 25.68 36.64
C ARG A 650 16.49 25.40 35.48
N ARG A 651 16.19 26.41 34.65
CA ARG A 651 15.30 26.33 33.48
C ARG A 651 16.01 25.97 32.16
N ILE A 652 17.34 25.83 32.15
CA ILE A 652 18.13 25.66 30.93
C ILE A 652 17.72 24.44 30.10
N THR A 653 17.36 23.33 30.75
CA THR A 653 16.92 22.09 30.08
C THR A 653 15.55 22.27 29.43
N GLN A 654 14.64 23.00 30.07
CA GLN A 654 13.31 23.32 29.56
C GLN A 654 13.41 24.27 28.34
N VAL A 655 14.25 25.31 28.40
CA VAL A 655 14.47 26.21 27.26
C VAL A 655 15.13 25.48 26.08
N LYS A 656 16.14 24.62 26.33
CA LYS A 656 16.71 23.75 25.28
C LYS A 656 15.67 22.82 24.65
N LYS A 657 14.71 22.31 25.42
CA LYS A 657 13.59 21.52 24.92
C LYS A 657 12.64 22.37 24.05
N ILE A 658 12.24 23.55 24.51
CA ILE A 658 11.39 24.48 23.74
C ILE A 658 12.07 24.88 22.42
N ARG A 659 13.36 25.20 22.42
CA ARG A 659 14.15 25.47 21.20
C ARG A 659 14.10 24.30 20.22
N ALA A 660 14.30 23.08 20.71
CA ALA A 660 14.27 21.88 19.86
C ALA A 660 12.87 21.62 19.27
N GLU A 661 11.81 21.84 20.05
CA GLU A 661 10.42 21.70 19.60
C GLU A 661 10.05 22.76 18.55
N LEU A 662 10.46 24.02 18.72
CA LEU A 662 10.30 25.08 17.72
C LEU A 662 11.08 24.77 16.42
N SER A 663 12.30 24.23 16.54
CA SER A 663 13.13 23.86 15.39
C SER A 663 12.54 22.69 14.58
N ASP A 664 11.99 21.68 15.26
CA ASP A 664 11.34 20.52 14.63
C ASP A 664 10.03 20.92 13.93
N GLN A 665 9.22 21.78 14.58
CA GLN A 665 8.03 22.39 14.00
C GLN A 665 8.34 23.20 12.73
N ARG A 666 9.34 24.10 12.79
CA ARG A 666 9.76 24.88 11.60
C ARG A 666 10.19 23.95 10.46
N ALA A 667 11.02 22.95 10.74
CA ALA A 667 11.48 22.00 9.74
C ALA A 667 10.31 21.23 9.11
N TYR A 668 9.32 20.82 9.91
CA TYR A 668 8.10 20.14 9.42
C TYR A 668 7.21 21.08 8.59
N HIS A 669 7.18 22.37 8.92
CA HIS A 669 6.49 23.38 8.09
C HIS A 669 7.20 23.57 6.74
N ASP A 670 8.54 23.68 6.73
CA ASP A 670 9.33 23.77 5.50
C ASP A 670 9.17 22.51 4.61
N LEU A 671 9.09 21.31 5.20
CA LEU A 671 8.67 20.09 4.49
C LEU A 671 7.24 20.21 3.92
N SER A 672 6.29 20.68 4.71
CA SER A 672 4.88 20.81 4.30
C SER A 672 4.72 21.76 3.10
N ARG A 673 5.50 22.84 3.04
CA ARG A 673 5.54 23.76 1.89
C ARG A 673 6.13 23.10 0.63
N ARG A 674 7.20 22.30 0.76
CA ARG A 674 7.78 21.52 -0.36
C ARG A 674 6.79 20.47 -0.88
N LEU A 675 6.11 19.75 0.02
CA LEU A 675 5.08 18.75 -0.35
C LEU A 675 3.91 19.36 -1.12
N ALA A 676 3.51 20.59 -0.80
CA ALA A 676 2.48 21.32 -1.55
C ALA A 676 2.94 21.74 -2.96
N GLN A 677 4.25 21.94 -3.17
CA GLN A 677 4.82 22.32 -4.46
C GLN A 677 5.02 21.14 -5.42
N ALA A 678 5.12 19.91 -4.92
CA ALA A 678 5.34 18.69 -5.70
C ALA A 678 4.16 18.27 -6.61
N ASN A 679 3.06 19.04 -6.65
CA ASN A 679 1.89 18.85 -7.53
C ASN A 679 1.26 17.43 -7.54
N GLY A 680 1.52 16.62 -6.52
CA GLY A 680 1.05 15.23 -6.43
C GLY A 680 1.97 14.19 -7.08
N ASP A 681 3.20 14.54 -7.51
CA ASP A 681 4.18 13.54 -7.90
C ASP A 681 4.59 12.70 -6.69
N LEU A 682 4.28 11.40 -6.77
CA LEU A 682 4.46 10.47 -5.66
C LEU A 682 5.93 10.10 -5.42
N GLU A 683 6.81 10.15 -6.42
CA GLU A 683 8.25 9.92 -6.21
C GLU A 683 8.90 11.16 -5.61
N GLU A 684 8.53 12.38 -6.04
CA GLU A 684 9.00 13.60 -5.39
C GLU A 684 8.53 13.66 -3.93
N ILE A 685 7.24 13.45 -3.66
CA ILE A 685 6.68 13.38 -2.30
C ILE A 685 7.40 12.34 -1.44
N ARG A 686 7.68 11.16 -1.99
CA ARG A 686 8.44 10.10 -1.30
C ARG A 686 9.87 10.53 -0.98
N MET A 687 10.56 11.14 -1.94
CA MET A 687 11.92 11.65 -1.74
C MET A 687 11.97 12.80 -0.73
N LEU A 688 10.98 13.71 -0.72
CA LEU A 688 10.86 14.80 0.25
C LEU A 688 10.73 14.28 1.70
N TYR A 689 9.94 13.22 1.90
CA TYR A 689 9.83 12.58 3.22
C TYR A 689 11.12 11.86 3.67
N LEU A 690 11.83 11.20 2.74
CA LEU A 690 13.10 10.53 3.05
C LEU A 690 14.22 11.54 3.35
N ASP A 691 14.34 12.59 2.53
CA ASP A 691 15.23 13.74 2.69
C ASP A 691 15.03 14.44 4.05
N TYR A 692 13.79 14.54 4.52
CA TYR A 692 13.51 15.07 5.85
C TYR A 692 13.97 14.15 6.98
N LEU A 693 13.69 12.83 6.90
CA LEU A 693 14.09 11.89 7.95
C LEU A 693 15.61 11.70 8.07
N ASP A 694 16.34 11.89 6.98
CA ASP A 694 17.81 11.89 6.96
C ASP A 694 18.38 13.16 7.61
N ARG A 695 17.88 14.34 7.23
CA ARG A 695 18.28 15.64 7.82
C ARG A 695 17.89 15.80 9.29
N TYR A 696 16.77 15.20 9.71
CA TYR A 696 16.22 15.34 11.07
C TYR A 696 15.96 13.98 11.75
N PRO A 697 16.99 13.17 12.06
CA PRO A 697 16.79 11.79 12.54
C PRO A 697 16.04 11.65 13.86
N GLN A 698 15.99 12.71 14.66
CA GLN A 698 15.36 12.78 16.00
C GLN A 698 14.01 13.53 16.01
N THR A 699 13.46 13.84 14.82
CA THR A 699 12.16 14.53 14.68
C THR A 699 11.01 13.82 15.41
N THR A 700 10.14 14.59 16.05
CA THR A 700 8.91 14.08 16.69
C THR A 700 7.91 13.54 15.65
N TYR A 701 7.96 14.05 14.42
CA TYR A 701 7.08 13.67 13.31
C TYR A 701 7.43 12.31 12.68
N LYS A 702 8.50 11.64 13.13
CA LYS A 702 9.07 10.41 12.54
C LYS A 702 8.06 9.29 12.32
N LYS A 703 7.11 9.10 13.24
CA LYS A 703 6.04 8.08 13.12
C LYS A 703 4.99 8.46 12.07
N THR A 704 4.62 9.74 12.01
CA THR A 704 3.66 10.28 11.03
C THR A 704 4.22 10.18 9.62
N ILE A 705 5.44 10.67 9.43
CA ILE A 705 6.15 10.62 8.13
C ILE A 705 6.41 9.17 7.70
N GLY A 706 6.84 8.29 8.60
CA GLY A 706 6.97 6.86 8.33
C GLY A 706 5.65 6.14 7.98
N THR A 707 4.50 6.76 8.24
CA THR A 707 3.18 6.27 7.82
C THR A 707 2.84 6.79 6.42
N GLU A 708 3.07 8.07 6.14
CA GLU A 708 2.81 8.65 4.81
C GLU A 708 3.82 8.20 3.74
N ILE A 709 5.07 7.86 4.10
CA ILE A 709 6.00 7.14 3.20
C ILE A 709 5.36 5.83 2.73
N LYS A 710 4.94 4.96 3.66
CA LYS A 710 4.31 3.67 3.33
C LYS A 710 3.05 3.85 2.48
N ARG A 711 2.26 4.89 2.76
CA ARG A 711 1.05 5.23 2.00
C ARG A 711 1.37 5.70 0.58
N THR A 712 2.48 6.41 0.41
CA THR A 712 2.98 6.89 -0.90
C THR A 712 3.58 5.74 -1.70
N GLU A 713 4.38 4.88 -1.06
CA GLU A 713 4.95 3.66 -1.66
C GLU A 713 3.86 2.67 -2.09
N ALA A 714 2.78 2.52 -1.31
CA ALA A 714 1.62 1.72 -1.71
C ALA A 714 0.96 2.25 -3.00
N LYS A 715 0.78 3.58 -3.13
CA LYS A 715 0.26 4.21 -4.35
C LYS A 715 1.21 4.04 -5.55
N LEU A 716 2.53 4.17 -5.34
CA LEU A 716 3.54 3.95 -6.37
C LEU A 716 3.55 2.51 -6.87
N ASN A 717 3.42 1.53 -5.97
CA ASN A 717 3.29 0.12 -6.32
C ASN A 717 2.01 -0.14 -7.12
N GLN A 718 0.85 0.35 -6.66
CA GLN A 718 -0.41 0.25 -7.41
C GLN A 718 -0.32 0.87 -8.81
N ARG A 719 0.29 2.07 -8.95
CA ARG A 719 0.55 2.71 -10.25
C ARG A 719 1.45 1.84 -11.14
N THR A 720 2.49 1.23 -10.57
CA THR A 720 3.44 0.38 -11.30
C THR A 720 2.81 -0.93 -11.76
N GLU A 721 2.02 -1.58 -10.92
CA GLU A 721 1.26 -2.78 -11.27
C GLU A 721 0.20 -2.48 -12.33
N TRP A 722 -0.53 -1.35 -12.21
CA TRP A 722 -1.48 -0.89 -13.22
C TRP A 722 -0.82 -0.67 -14.59
N MET A 723 0.32 0.05 -14.64
CA MET A 723 1.04 0.27 -15.90
C MET A 723 1.54 -1.04 -16.52
N ARG A 724 2.00 -2.01 -15.71
CA ARG A 724 2.40 -3.35 -16.20
C ARG A 724 1.22 -4.14 -16.75
N LEU A 725 0.08 -4.13 -16.06
CA LEU A 725 -1.15 -4.78 -16.49
C LEU A 725 -1.64 -4.18 -17.82
N ILE A 726 -1.71 -2.86 -17.92
CA ILE A 726 -2.15 -2.16 -19.13
C ILE A 726 -1.20 -2.36 -20.31
N ALA A 727 0.11 -2.43 -20.07
CA ALA A 727 1.08 -2.81 -21.11
C ALA A 727 0.87 -4.24 -21.64
N TYR A 728 0.44 -5.19 -20.78
CA TYR A 728 0.06 -6.53 -21.21
C TYR A 728 -1.28 -6.52 -21.97
N VAL A 729 -2.32 -5.89 -21.40
CA VAL A 729 -3.69 -5.89 -21.92
C VAL A 729 -3.81 -5.18 -23.28
N LYS A 730 -3.05 -4.09 -23.50
CA LYS A 730 -3.01 -3.38 -24.79
C LYS A 730 -2.17 -4.08 -25.86
N ASN A 731 -1.44 -5.14 -25.52
CA ASN A 731 -0.64 -5.89 -26.49
C ASN A 731 -1.50 -6.92 -27.23
N THR A 732 -1.93 -6.59 -28.45
CA THR A 732 -2.76 -7.46 -29.31
C THR A 732 -2.08 -8.76 -29.76
N ARG A 733 -0.77 -8.94 -29.50
CA ARG A 733 -0.07 -10.22 -29.68
C ARG A 733 -0.26 -11.19 -28.52
N LYS A 734 -0.95 -10.78 -27.43
CA LYS A 734 -1.29 -11.66 -26.31
C LYS A 734 -2.67 -12.31 -26.52
N PRO A 735 -2.86 -13.56 -26.08
CA PRO A 735 -4.16 -14.23 -26.18
C PRO A 735 -5.27 -13.38 -25.56
N ILE A 736 -6.41 -13.31 -26.23
CA ILE A 736 -7.49 -12.43 -25.79
C ILE A 736 -8.16 -12.93 -24.50
N ASP A 737 -8.18 -14.23 -24.28
CA ASP A 737 -8.61 -14.84 -23.02
C ASP A 737 -7.64 -14.49 -21.87
N ASP A 738 -6.31 -14.51 -22.09
CA ASP A 738 -5.33 -14.00 -21.11
C ASP A 738 -5.57 -12.52 -20.79
N ARG A 739 -5.76 -11.68 -21.82
CA ARG A 739 -6.04 -10.23 -21.68
C ARG A 739 -7.30 -10.00 -20.83
N VAL A 740 -8.40 -10.71 -21.12
CA VAL A 740 -9.66 -10.65 -20.35
C VAL A 740 -9.44 -11.13 -18.91
N ARG A 741 -8.83 -12.32 -18.72
CA ARG A 741 -8.66 -12.97 -17.42
C ARG A 741 -7.82 -12.12 -16.47
N MET A 742 -6.74 -11.52 -16.96
CA MET A 742 -5.88 -10.64 -16.15
C MET A 742 -6.57 -9.34 -15.77
N LEU A 743 -7.33 -8.71 -16.68
CA LEU A 743 -8.05 -7.46 -16.38
C LEU A 743 -9.25 -7.69 -15.47
N GLN A 744 -10.02 -8.78 -15.69
CA GLN A 744 -11.10 -9.23 -14.82
C GLN A 744 -10.58 -9.46 -13.38
N GLY A 745 -9.52 -10.27 -13.23
CA GLY A 745 -8.91 -10.54 -11.94
C GLY A 745 -8.25 -9.33 -11.26
N TYR A 746 -8.02 -8.22 -11.97
CA TYR A 746 -7.66 -6.94 -11.37
C TYR A 746 -8.90 -6.18 -10.88
N VAL A 747 -9.94 -6.06 -11.72
CA VAL A 747 -11.22 -5.42 -11.41
C VAL A 747 -11.89 -6.04 -10.19
N ASP A 748 -11.91 -7.37 -10.09
CA ASP A 748 -12.53 -8.10 -8.97
C ASP A 748 -11.80 -7.88 -7.62
N LYS A 749 -10.49 -7.60 -7.67
CA LYS A 749 -9.64 -7.42 -6.48
C LYS A 749 -9.47 -5.97 -6.04
N ASN A 750 -9.75 -5.01 -6.92
CA ASN A 750 -9.48 -3.58 -6.73
C ASN A 750 -10.73 -2.75 -7.06
N TYR A 751 -11.92 -3.20 -6.61
CA TYR A 751 -13.19 -2.56 -6.98
C TYR A 751 -13.36 -1.13 -6.42
N ASP A 752 -12.60 -0.79 -5.38
CA ASP A 752 -12.48 0.53 -4.74
C ASP A 752 -11.18 1.26 -5.13
N GLY A 753 -10.35 0.65 -5.98
CA GLY A 753 -9.03 1.13 -6.36
C GLY A 753 -9.05 2.31 -7.33
N PRO A 754 -8.01 3.17 -7.35
CA PRO A 754 -7.98 4.40 -8.15
C PRO A 754 -8.08 4.18 -9.67
N TYR A 755 -7.81 2.96 -10.14
CA TYR A 755 -7.87 2.59 -11.56
C TYR A 755 -9.10 1.75 -11.93
N PHE A 756 -9.99 1.43 -10.98
CA PHE A 756 -11.18 0.60 -11.21
C PHE A 756 -12.02 1.08 -12.40
N THR A 757 -12.36 2.37 -12.43
CA THR A 757 -13.19 2.99 -13.47
C THR A 757 -12.54 3.01 -14.86
N GLU A 758 -11.21 2.91 -14.94
CA GLU A 758 -10.48 2.74 -16.22
C GLU A 758 -10.45 1.25 -16.62
N ALA A 759 -10.24 0.36 -15.65
CA ALA A 759 -10.18 -1.08 -15.82
C ALA A 759 -11.53 -1.70 -16.24
N ASP A 760 -12.64 -1.35 -15.59
CA ASP A 760 -13.98 -1.86 -15.91
C ASP A 760 -14.44 -1.41 -17.31
N LYS A 761 -14.08 -0.20 -17.74
CA LYS A 761 -14.33 0.29 -19.10
C LYS A 761 -13.53 -0.49 -20.15
N MET A 762 -12.23 -0.69 -19.94
CA MET A 762 -11.41 -1.51 -20.84
C MET A 762 -11.85 -2.98 -20.84
N LEU A 763 -12.32 -3.50 -19.70
CA LEU A 763 -12.84 -4.86 -19.57
C LEU A 763 -14.17 -5.03 -20.32
N SER A 764 -15.01 -4.01 -20.30
CA SER A 764 -16.28 -3.98 -21.03
C SER A 764 -16.07 -3.98 -22.54
N SER A 765 -15.13 -3.20 -23.08
CA SER A 765 -14.79 -3.26 -24.51
C SER A 765 -14.10 -4.58 -24.89
N LEU A 766 -13.18 -5.06 -24.06
CA LEU A 766 -12.40 -6.27 -24.31
C LEU A 766 -13.25 -7.56 -24.26
N LYS A 767 -14.35 -7.56 -23.50
CA LYS A 767 -15.33 -8.66 -23.52
C LYS A 767 -16.06 -8.75 -24.86
N ILE A 768 -16.32 -7.63 -25.54
CA ILE A 768 -16.91 -7.62 -26.88
C ILE A 768 -15.93 -8.20 -27.90
N GLU A 769 -14.66 -7.74 -27.90
CA GLU A 769 -13.59 -8.35 -28.71
C GLU A 769 -13.50 -9.89 -28.49
N TYR A 770 -13.68 -10.34 -27.25
CA TYR A 770 -13.59 -11.75 -26.85
C TYR A 770 -14.80 -12.59 -27.33
N GLU A 771 -16.02 -12.05 -27.24
CA GLU A 771 -17.23 -12.69 -27.74
C GLU A 771 -17.19 -12.84 -29.28
N GLU A 772 -16.68 -11.82 -29.99
CA GLU A 772 -16.46 -11.87 -31.44
C GLU A 772 -15.42 -12.93 -31.84
N HIS A 773 -14.26 -12.96 -31.17
CA HIS A 773 -13.22 -13.98 -31.39
C HIS A 773 -13.72 -15.41 -31.10
N LEU A 774 -14.52 -15.59 -30.05
CA LEU A 774 -15.13 -16.88 -29.71
C LEU A 774 -16.11 -17.33 -30.81
N ALA A 775 -16.93 -16.41 -31.33
CA ALA A 775 -17.85 -16.69 -32.43
C ALA A 775 -17.12 -17.05 -33.74
N GLU A 776 -16.04 -16.34 -34.10
CA GLU A 776 -15.24 -16.68 -35.26
C GLU A 776 -14.58 -18.06 -35.12
N SER A 777 -14.01 -18.37 -33.96
CA SER A 777 -13.39 -19.67 -33.67
C SER A 777 -14.39 -20.83 -33.81
N GLN A 778 -15.63 -20.65 -33.29
CA GLN A 778 -16.71 -21.62 -33.48
C GLN A 778 -17.08 -21.80 -34.96
N GLN A 779 -17.21 -20.70 -35.72
CA GLN A 779 -17.47 -20.77 -37.17
C GLN A 779 -16.34 -21.46 -37.94
N ALA A 780 -15.07 -21.20 -37.58
CA ALA A 780 -13.91 -21.87 -38.17
C ALA A 780 -13.94 -23.39 -37.92
N ALA A 781 -14.27 -23.81 -36.69
CA ALA A 781 -14.41 -25.22 -36.34
C ALA A 781 -15.57 -25.92 -37.11
N LEU A 782 -16.70 -25.23 -37.32
CA LEU A 782 -17.80 -25.74 -38.13
C LEU A 782 -17.40 -25.88 -39.61
N ARG A 783 -16.81 -24.83 -40.22
CA ARG A 783 -16.30 -24.84 -41.60
C ARG A 783 -15.30 -25.98 -41.83
N LYS A 784 -14.41 -26.25 -40.86
CA LYS A 784 -13.48 -27.38 -40.89
C LYS A 784 -14.20 -28.75 -40.89
N LYS A 785 -15.17 -28.97 -40.00
CA LYS A 785 -15.96 -30.21 -39.94
C LYS A 785 -16.74 -30.47 -41.23
N GLU A 786 -17.29 -29.44 -41.86
CA GLU A 786 -17.96 -29.56 -43.16
C GLU A 786 -17.00 -29.92 -44.30
N TYR A 787 -15.82 -29.30 -44.33
CA TYR A 787 -14.77 -29.63 -45.29
C TYR A 787 -14.30 -31.08 -45.15
N GLU A 788 -14.03 -31.53 -43.92
CA GLU A 788 -13.65 -32.92 -43.61
C GLU A 788 -14.77 -33.92 -43.94
N LYS A 789 -16.05 -33.53 -43.85
CA LYS A 789 -17.17 -34.34 -44.34
C LYS A 789 -17.13 -34.47 -45.86
N LYS A 790 -17.07 -33.34 -46.59
CA LYS A 790 -17.02 -33.32 -48.06
C LYS A 790 -15.84 -34.11 -48.62
N GLN A 791 -14.65 -34.00 -48.00
CA GLN A 791 -13.47 -34.77 -48.40
C GLN A 791 -13.64 -36.29 -48.20
N ARG A 792 -14.24 -36.72 -47.08
CA ARG A 792 -14.55 -38.15 -46.85
C ARG A 792 -15.60 -38.69 -47.82
N GLU A 793 -16.59 -37.89 -48.19
CA GLU A 793 -17.63 -38.25 -49.17
C GLU A 793 -17.03 -38.37 -50.58
N ALA A 794 -16.19 -37.42 -51.00
CA ALA A 794 -15.47 -37.46 -52.27
C ALA A 794 -14.52 -38.67 -52.36
N MET A 795 -13.73 -38.93 -51.31
CA MET A 795 -12.82 -40.08 -51.25
C MET A 795 -13.58 -41.42 -51.35
N ARG A 796 -14.72 -41.56 -50.66
CA ARG A 796 -15.58 -42.75 -50.77
C ARG A 796 -16.14 -42.92 -52.18
N ALA A 797 -16.57 -41.85 -52.84
CA ALA A 797 -17.06 -41.90 -54.22
C ALA A 797 -15.94 -42.32 -55.19
N GLN A 798 -14.72 -41.80 -55.03
CA GLN A 798 -13.55 -42.17 -55.83
C GLN A 798 -13.16 -43.65 -55.62
N GLN A 799 -13.15 -44.13 -54.38
CA GLN A 799 -12.90 -45.54 -54.05
C GLN A 799 -13.96 -46.48 -54.65
N LEU A 800 -15.24 -46.10 -54.58
CA LEU A 800 -16.33 -46.86 -55.20
C LEU A 800 -16.17 -46.91 -56.73
N ALA A 801 -15.87 -45.78 -57.38
CA ALA A 801 -15.65 -45.72 -58.83
C ALA A 801 -14.47 -46.59 -59.27
N ALA A 802 -13.35 -46.58 -58.53
CA ALA A 802 -12.19 -47.43 -58.79
C ALA A 802 -12.54 -48.93 -58.64
N ARG A 803 -13.21 -49.31 -57.55
CA ARG A 803 -13.70 -50.68 -57.32
C ARG A 803 -14.64 -51.15 -58.43
N VAL A 804 -15.60 -50.32 -58.82
CA VAL A 804 -16.59 -50.64 -59.88
C VAL A 804 -15.89 -50.80 -61.24
N SER A 805 -14.90 -49.96 -61.56
CA SER A 805 -14.08 -50.08 -62.77
C SER A 805 -13.30 -51.42 -62.81
N GLN A 806 -12.65 -51.78 -61.70
CA GLN A 806 -11.98 -53.08 -61.57
C GLN A 806 -12.93 -54.26 -61.71
N LEU A 807 -14.13 -54.18 -61.12
CA LEU A 807 -15.18 -55.19 -61.24
C LEU A 807 -15.65 -55.36 -62.69
N TYR A 808 -15.90 -54.27 -63.43
CA TYR A 808 -16.25 -54.36 -64.86
C TYR A 808 -15.16 -55.06 -65.68
N ALA A 809 -13.88 -54.74 -65.45
CA ALA A 809 -12.76 -55.38 -66.15
C ALA A 809 -12.64 -56.88 -65.83
N MET A 810 -12.76 -57.25 -64.55
CA MET A 810 -12.77 -58.66 -64.12
C MET A 810 -13.96 -59.42 -64.68
N GLU A 811 -15.18 -58.86 -64.64
CA GLU A 811 -16.37 -59.54 -65.14
C GLU A 811 -16.34 -59.73 -66.65
N LYS A 812 -15.87 -58.71 -67.42
CA LYS A 812 -15.63 -58.81 -68.86
C LYS A 812 -14.73 -60.00 -69.21
N SER A 813 -13.72 -60.28 -68.40
CA SER A 813 -12.76 -61.37 -68.63
C SER A 813 -13.35 -62.78 -68.49
N LYS A 814 -14.47 -62.94 -67.77
CA LYS A 814 -15.12 -64.25 -67.56
C LYS A 814 -15.97 -64.71 -68.74
N PHE A 815 -16.36 -63.80 -69.63
CA PHE A 815 -17.18 -64.16 -70.79
C PHE A 815 -16.35 -64.95 -71.82
N PRO A 816 -16.86 -66.08 -72.36
CA PRO A 816 -16.10 -66.88 -73.31
C PRO A 816 -15.80 -66.12 -74.61
N ARG A 817 -14.52 -65.99 -74.95
CA ARG A 817 -14.06 -65.23 -76.14
C ARG A 817 -14.53 -65.83 -77.48
N ASN A 818 -14.87 -67.12 -77.51
CA ASN A 818 -15.23 -67.88 -78.71
C ASN A 818 -16.67 -68.44 -78.63
N THR A 819 -17.65 -67.66 -78.17
CA THR A 819 -19.07 -68.05 -78.26
C THR A 819 -19.92 -67.01 -78.98
N ASP A 820 -20.63 -67.42 -80.03
CA ASP A 820 -21.53 -66.55 -80.80
C ASP A 820 -22.73 -66.00 -80.01
N ARG A 821 -22.94 -66.45 -78.77
CA ARG A 821 -24.07 -66.07 -77.93
C ARG A 821 -23.92 -64.69 -77.29
N TYR A 822 -22.80 -64.38 -76.66
CA TYR A 822 -22.66 -63.19 -75.82
C TYR A 822 -21.69 -62.18 -76.43
N GLN A 823 -22.17 -60.96 -76.65
CA GLN A 823 -21.36 -59.84 -77.13
C GLN A 823 -21.20 -58.80 -76.01
N VAL A 824 -20.00 -58.69 -75.44
CA VAL A 824 -19.70 -57.78 -74.32
C VAL A 824 -19.10 -56.47 -74.81
N PHE A 825 -19.51 -55.35 -74.23
CA PHE A 825 -19.09 -54.00 -74.61
C PHE A 825 -18.34 -53.29 -73.48
N ASP A 826 -17.48 -52.34 -73.85
CA ASP A 826 -16.68 -51.54 -72.90
C ASP A 826 -17.49 -50.48 -72.13
N ASN A 827 -18.75 -50.27 -72.48
CA ASN A 827 -19.67 -49.35 -71.77
C ASN A 827 -20.38 -50.00 -70.56
N GLY A 828 -19.99 -51.22 -70.17
CA GLY A 828 -20.52 -51.93 -68.99
C GLY A 828 -21.78 -52.76 -69.26
N THR A 829 -22.05 -53.14 -70.50
CA THR A 829 -23.18 -54.01 -70.89
C THR A 829 -22.72 -55.23 -71.71
N PHE A 830 -23.63 -56.20 -71.88
CA PHE A 830 -23.50 -57.24 -72.90
C PHE A 830 -24.86 -57.60 -73.51
N THR A 831 -24.87 -58.04 -74.76
CA THR A 831 -26.08 -58.52 -75.45
C THR A 831 -26.05 -60.04 -75.58
N ASP A 832 -27.13 -60.72 -75.18
CA ASP A 832 -27.37 -62.13 -75.50
C ASP A 832 -28.02 -62.21 -76.88
N ARG A 833 -27.24 -62.54 -77.91
CA ARG A 833 -27.70 -62.63 -79.30
C ARG A 833 -28.83 -63.66 -79.50
N ARG A 834 -29.02 -64.62 -78.58
CA ARG A 834 -30.13 -65.60 -78.64
C ARG A 834 -31.47 -64.99 -78.25
N SER A 835 -31.51 -64.14 -77.23
CA SER A 835 -32.74 -63.41 -76.83
C SER A 835 -32.84 -62.02 -77.48
N ARG A 836 -31.73 -61.52 -78.03
CA ARG A 836 -31.47 -60.14 -78.48
C ARG A 836 -31.53 -59.09 -77.37
N LEU A 837 -31.64 -59.49 -76.10
CA LEU A 837 -31.70 -58.58 -74.96
C LEU A 837 -30.31 -58.13 -74.52
N THR A 838 -30.22 -56.88 -74.06
CA THR A 838 -29.00 -56.27 -73.54
C THR A 838 -29.09 -56.15 -72.02
N TRP A 839 -28.02 -56.55 -71.33
CA TRP A 839 -27.94 -56.74 -69.88
C TRP A 839 -26.81 -55.92 -69.27
N THR A 840 -26.92 -55.57 -67.99
CA THR A 840 -25.79 -54.97 -67.26
C THR A 840 -24.69 -56.00 -67.03
N LEU A 841 -23.43 -55.60 -67.24
CA LEU A 841 -22.27 -56.49 -67.08
C LEU A 841 -21.97 -56.79 -65.61
N LEU A 842 -22.29 -55.88 -64.69
CA LEU A 842 -22.38 -56.14 -63.25
C LEU A 842 -23.85 -56.23 -62.85
N ASP A 843 -24.16 -57.05 -61.85
CA ASP A 843 -25.44 -56.99 -61.13
C ASP A 843 -25.38 -56.09 -59.89
N SER A 844 -26.55 -55.92 -59.25
CA SER A 844 -26.69 -55.05 -58.08
C SER A 844 -25.75 -55.42 -56.94
N GLN A 845 -25.58 -56.72 -56.63
CA GLN A 845 -24.75 -57.16 -55.49
C GLN A 845 -23.26 -56.97 -55.79
N GLN A 846 -22.83 -57.14 -57.04
CA GLN A 846 -21.47 -56.79 -57.44
C GLN A 846 -21.23 -55.28 -57.32
N TYR A 847 -22.18 -54.46 -57.79
CA TYR A 847 -22.07 -53.00 -57.87
C TYR A 847 -22.11 -52.31 -56.49
N THR A 848 -23.10 -52.62 -55.65
CA THR A 848 -23.26 -52.03 -54.31
C THR A 848 -22.34 -52.70 -53.27
N GLY A 849 -21.95 -53.96 -53.52
CA GLY A 849 -21.23 -54.80 -52.57
C GLY A 849 -22.11 -55.57 -51.58
N GLY A 850 -23.44 -55.55 -51.75
CA GLY A 850 -24.39 -56.30 -50.91
C GLY A 850 -25.70 -56.60 -51.65
N CYS A 851 -26.41 -57.65 -51.25
CA CYS A 851 -27.74 -57.93 -51.79
C CYS A 851 -28.74 -56.80 -51.48
N LEU A 852 -29.84 -56.77 -52.22
CA LEU A 852 -30.93 -55.81 -52.05
C LEU A 852 -32.24 -56.58 -51.84
N ASP A 853 -33.14 -56.05 -51.01
CA ASP A 853 -34.56 -56.41 -51.04
C ASP A 853 -35.19 -56.03 -52.38
N TYR A 854 -36.38 -56.55 -52.67
CA TYR A 854 -37.02 -56.35 -53.97
C TYR A 854 -37.32 -54.88 -54.29
N ARG A 855 -37.65 -54.06 -53.27
CA ARG A 855 -37.96 -52.64 -53.45
C ARG A 855 -36.69 -51.85 -53.76
N ASN A 856 -35.61 -52.08 -53.03
CA ASN A 856 -34.32 -51.46 -53.28
C ASN A 856 -33.68 -51.95 -54.59
N ALA A 857 -33.91 -53.21 -54.97
CA ALA A 857 -33.52 -53.73 -56.29
C ALA A 857 -34.23 -52.98 -57.42
N ALA A 858 -35.55 -52.81 -57.36
CA ALA A 858 -36.31 -52.05 -58.36
C ALA A 858 -35.92 -50.56 -58.41
N LEU A 859 -35.63 -49.95 -57.26
CA LEU A 859 -35.11 -48.57 -57.16
C LEU A 859 -33.70 -48.42 -57.74
N TRP A 860 -32.80 -49.37 -57.49
CA TRP A 860 -31.46 -49.39 -58.09
C TRP A 860 -31.55 -49.46 -59.61
N VAL A 861 -32.37 -50.37 -60.15
CA VAL A 861 -32.57 -50.52 -61.59
C VAL A 861 -33.11 -49.24 -62.24
N SER A 862 -34.08 -48.57 -61.63
CA SER A 862 -34.67 -47.33 -62.19
C SER A 862 -33.73 -46.12 -62.18
N GLN A 863 -32.61 -46.19 -61.45
CA GLN A 863 -31.58 -45.15 -61.38
C GLN A 863 -30.36 -45.44 -62.26
N LEU A 864 -30.33 -46.58 -62.98
CA LEU A 864 -29.19 -46.96 -63.80
C LEU A 864 -29.01 -46.04 -65.02
N THR A 865 -27.75 -45.65 -65.25
CA THR A 865 -27.26 -44.93 -66.44
C THR A 865 -26.22 -45.74 -67.21
N VAL A 866 -26.05 -47.03 -66.87
CA VAL A 866 -25.03 -47.93 -67.42
C VAL A 866 -25.19 -48.05 -68.95
N GLY A 867 -24.07 -48.06 -69.67
CA GLY A 867 -24.04 -48.05 -71.13
C GLY A 867 -24.47 -46.72 -71.78
N GLY A 868 -24.86 -45.71 -71.00
CA GLY A 868 -25.56 -44.51 -71.46
C GLY A 868 -27.09 -44.65 -71.50
N TYR A 869 -27.62 -45.84 -71.18
CA TYR A 869 -29.04 -46.17 -71.23
C TYR A 869 -29.77 -45.84 -69.93
N ARG A 870 -31.05 -45.46 -70.02
CA ARG A 870 -31.95 -45.16 -68.88
C ARG A 870 -33.25 -45.97 -68.89
N ASP A 871 -33.43 -46.83 -69.89
CA ASP A 871 -34.57 -47.72 -70.10
C ASP A 871 -34.34 -49.12 -69.51
N TRP A 872 -33.49 -49.20 -68.47
CA TRP A 872 -33.22 -50.41 -67.71
C TRP A 872 -34.45 -50.84 -66.91
N ARG A 873 -34.77 -52.14 -66.96
CA ARG A 873 -35.89 -52.73 -66.20
C ARG A 873 -35.51 -54.02 -65.50
N MET A 874 -36.38 -54.43 -64.58
CA MET A 874 -36.36 -55.77 -64.00
C MET A 874 -36.58 -56.81 -65.13
N PRO A 875 -35.84 -57.93 -65.13
CA PRO A 875 -36.03 -59.01 -66.10
C PRO A 875 -37.20 -59.92 -65.70
N THR A 876 -37.82 -60.62 -66.64
CA THR A 876 -38.79 -61.69 -66.31
C THR A 876 -38.08 -62.96 -65.84
N THR A 877 -38.83 -63.92 -65.30
CA THR A 877 -38.28 -65.26 -65.00
C THR A 877 -37.80 -65.98 -66.26
N SER A 878 -38.51 -65.83 -67.39
CA SER A 878 -38.14 -66.45 -68.66
C SER A 878 -36.86 -65.86 -69.25
N GLU A 879 -36.61 -64.56 -69.05
CA GLU A 879 -35.38 -63.88 -69.46
C GLU A 879 -34.19 -64.33 -68.59
N LEU A 880 -34.35 -64.37 -67.27
CA LEU A 880 -33.35 -64.89 -66.34
C LEU A 880 -33.05 -66.38 -66.56
N ALA A 881 -34.09 -67.20 -66.80
CA ALA A 881 -33.92 -68.64 -67.09
C ALA A 881 -33.23 -68.87 -68.44
N SER A 882 -33.53 -68.05 -69.46
CA SER A 882 -32.76 -68.05 -70.72
C SER A 882 -31.28 -67.74 -70.46
N LEU A 883 -30.97 -66.79 -69.58
CA LEU A 883 -29.62 -66.33 -69.30
C LEU A 883 -28.78 -67.36 -68.50
N TYR A 884 -29.35 -67.99 -67.47
CA TYR A 884 -28.62 -68.83 -66.51
C TYR A 884 -28.95 -70.33 -66.53
N LYS A 885 -30.08 -70.75 -67.15
CA LYS A 885 -30.50 -72.17 -67.22
C LYS A 885 -30.32 -72.78 -68.63
N SER A 886 -29.80 -72.01 -69.59
CA SER A 886 -29.41 -72.49 -70.93
C SER A 886 -27.92 -72.27 -71.20
N ALA A 887 -27.22 -73.33 -71.63
CA ALA A 887 -25.82 -73.26 -72.04
C ALA A 887 -25.64 -72.67 -73.46
N PRO A 888 -24.50 -72.01 -73.78
CA PRO A 888 -23.52 -71.50 -72.81
C PRO A 888 -24.18 -70.45 -71.91
N TYR A 889 -23.85 -70.50 -70.62
CA TYR A 889 -24.44 -69.67 -69.58
C TYR A 889 -23.69 -68.33 -69.45
N ALA A 890 -24.35 -67.31 -68.92
CA ALA A 890 -23.66 -66.08 -68.51
C ALA A 890 -22.90 -66.32 -67.19
N PRO A 891 -21.76 -65.65 -66.95
CA PRO A 891 -21.05 -65.73 -65.68
C PRO A 891 -21.94 -65.39 -64.48
N LEU A 892 -21.83 -66.22 -63.44
CA LEU A 892 -22.52 -66.01 -62.17
C LEU A 892 -21.75 -65.04 -61.29
N ALA A 893 -22.48 -64.15 -60.62
CA ALA A 893 -22.02 -63.51 -59.41
C ALA A 893 -22.30 -64.40 -58.19
N ASN A 894 -21.75 -64.03 -57.03
CA ASN A 894 -22.00 -64.71 -55.76
C ASN A 894 -23.35 -64.30 -55.13
N VAL A 895 -24.41 -64.36 -55.92
CA VAL A 895 -25.81 -64.18 -55.50
C VAL A 895 -26.44 -65.57 -55.26
N GLN A 896 -27.40 -65.67 -54.34
CA GLN A 896 -28.19 -66.91 -54.18
C GLN A 896 -29.24 -67.04 -55.30
N TRP A 897 -29.88 -65.93 -55.63
CA TRP A 897 -30.88 -65.83 -56.71
C TRP A 897 -30.97 -64.42 -57.29
N TYR A 898 -31.57 -64.35 -58.47
CA TYR A 898 -31.93 -63.10 -59.13
C TYR A 898 -33.43 -62.79 -59.01
N TRP A 899 -33.75 -61.55 -58.65
CA TRP A 899 -35.10 -60.99 -58.68
C TRP A 899 -35.61 -60.87 -60.11
N SER A 900 -36.84 -61.34 -60.35
CA SER A 900 -37.59 -61.04 -61.57
C SER A 900 -38.62 -59.92 -61.35
N SER A 901 -39.22 -59.42 -62.43
CA SER A 901 -40.36 -58.49 -62.40
C SER A 901 -41.68 -59.13 -61.92
N GLU A 902 -41.73 -60.46 -61.73
CA GLU A 902 -42.96 -61.21 -61.46
C GLU A 902 -43.25 -61.28 -59.96
N ALA A 903 -43.64 -60.14 -59.39
CA ALA A 903 -44.17 -60.03 -58.03
C ALA A 903 -45.69 -60.26 -58.01
N TYR A 904 -46.17 -61.04 -57.03
CA TYR A 904 -47.58 -61.39 -56.85
C TYR A 904 -47.91 -61.68 -55.38
N VAL A 905 -49.18 -61.87 -55.06
CA VAL A 905 -49.64 -62.18 -53.69
C VAL A 905 -49.90 -63.68 -53.55
N LYS A 906 -49.37 -64.30 -52.49
CA LYS A 906 -49.53 -65.72 -52.14
C LYS A 906 -50.00 -65.82 -50.69
N GLY A 907 -51.30 -65.99 -50.48
CA GLY A 907 -51.93 -65.83 -49.17
C GLY A 907 -51.87 -64.36 -48.73
N PHE A 908 -51.29 -64.09 -47.56
CA PHE A 908 -51.10 -62.72 -47.05
C PHE A 908 -49.72 -62.11 -47.39
N HIS A 909 -48.82 -62.90 -47.99
CA HIS A 909 -47.47 -62.43 -48.32
C HIS A 909 -47.38 -62.02 -49.79
N LYS A 910 -46.73 -60.88 -50.06
CA LYS A 910 -46.19 -60.63 -51.39
C LYS A 910 -44.93 -61.46 -51.58
N VAL A 911 -44.88 -62.16 -52.70
CA VAL A 911 -43.73 -62.98 -53.11
C VAL A 911 -43.34 -62.62 -54.53
N VAL A 912 -42.08 -62.83 -54.86
CA VAL A 912 -41.52 -62.59 -56.19
C VAL A 912 -41.00 -63.91 -56.73
N ASN A 913 -41.31 -64.25 -57.98
CA ASN A 913 -40.62 -65.36 -58.62
C ASN A 913 -39.13 -65.01 -58.75
N ILE A 914 -38.28 -65.98 -58.43
CA ILE A 914 -36.83 -65.85 -58.50
C ILE A 914 -36.24 -66.90 -59.43
N VAL A 915 -35.05 -66.63 -59.94
CA VAL A 915 -34.22 -67.64 -60.62
C VAL A 915 -32.97 -67.87 -59.79
N THR A 916 -32.81 -69.10 -59.27
CA THR A 916 -31.61 -69.50 -58.52
C THR A 916 -30.37 -69.37 -59.41
N ALA A 917 -29.26 -68.93 -58.83
CA ALA A 917 -28.04 -68.64 -59.58
C ALA A 917 -27.38 -69.91 -60.17
N GLU A 918 -27.65 -71.09 -59.61
CA GLU A 918 -27.00 -72.35 -60.00
C GLU A 918 -27.15 -72.70 -61.50
N HIS A 919 -26.08 -73.24 -62.10
CA HIS A 919 -26.08 -73.73 -63.49
C HIS A 919 -26.82 -75.06 -63.65
N SER A 920 -28.15 -75.04 -63.51
CA SER A 920 -29.03 -76.20 -63.74
C SER A 920 -29.67 -76.16 -65.13
N LYS A 921 -29.74 -77.31 -65.81
CA LYS A 921 -30.58 -77.48 -67.02
C LYS A 921 -32.08 -77.58 -66.71
N VAL A 922 -32.42 -77.80 -65.43
CA VAL A 922 -33.78 -77.79 -64.91
C VAL A 922 -34.08 -76.39 -64.38
N TYR A 923 -35.22 -75.82 -64.77
CA TYR A 923 -35.77 -74.60 -64.19
C TYR A 923 -36.94 -74.95 -63.27
N GLU A 924 -36.74 -74.77 -61.97
CA GLU A 924 -37.80 -74.91 -60.96
C GLU A 924 -38.40 -73.52 -60.65
N ARG A 925 -39.72 -73.48 -60.46
CA ARG A 925 -40.44 -72.23 -60.15
C ARG A 925 -40.43 -71.97 -58.66
N THR A 926 -39.45 -71.19 -58.20
CA THR A 926 -39.28 -70.79 -56.80
C THR A 926 -39.69 -69.33 -56.59
N SER A 927 -40.32 -69.03 -55.45
CA SER A 927 -40.78 -67.69 -55.08
C SER A 927 -40.43 -67.39 -53.63
N VAL A 928 -39.87 -66.21 -53.33
CA VAL A 928 -39.51 -65.76 -51.96
C VAL A 928 -40.18 -64.43 -51.61
N THR A 929 -40.16 -64.00 -50.35
CA THR A 929 -40.85 -62.76 -49.93
C THR A 929 -40.13 -61.50 -50.44
N GLU A 930 -40.84 -60.37 -50.59
CA GLU A 930 -40.25 -59.13 -51.12
C GLU A 930 -39.15 -58.49 -50.24
N GLN A 931 -38.95 -59.00 -49.01
CA GLN A 931 -38.00 -58.51 -48.01
C GLN A 931 -36.66 -59.26 -47.97
N GLU A 932 -36.52 -60.37 -48.71
CA GLU A 932 -35.32 -61.22 -48.65
C GLU A 932 -34.06 -60.58 -49.27
N CYS A 933 -32.91 -61.20 -49.06
CA CYS A 933 -31.62 -60.80 -49.63
C CYS A 933 -31.42 -61.37 -51.05
N GLY A 934 -31.61 -60.58 -52.11
CA GLY A 934 -31.44 -61.01 -53.50
C GLY A 934 -30.55 -60.10 -54.38
N GLY A 935 -30.16 -60.59 -55.56
CA GLY A 935 -29.50 -59.78 -56.58
C GLY A 935 -30.43 -59.39 -57.72
N VAL A 936 -30.09 -58.37 -58.51
CA VAL A 936 -30.74 -58.11 -59.81
C VAL A 936 -29.71 -57.72 -60.87
N ARG A 937 -29.76 -58.37 -62.03
CA ARG A 937 -29.07 -57.96 -63.25
C ARG A 937 -30.11 -57.29 -64.15
N ALA A 938 -29.95 -56.01 -64.43
CA ALA A 938 -30.93 -55.26 -65.20
C ALA A 938 -30.87 -55.62 -66.69
N VAL A 939 -32.01 -55.50 -67.38
CA VAL A 939 -32.15 -55.82 -68.80
C VAL A 939 -32.85 -54.68 -69.54
N ARG A 940 -32.58 -54.56 -70.84
CA ARG A 940 -33.26 -53.68 -71.79
C ARG A 940 -33.37 -54.34 -73.18
N PRO A 941 -34.32 -53.92 -74.04
CA PRO A 941 -34.42 -54.39 -75.43
C PRO A 941 -33.19 -54.07 -76.29
#